data_AF-A0A9R1F6P1-F1
#
_entry.id   AF-A0A9R1F6P1-F1
#
_cell.length_a   1.000
_cell.length_b   1.000
_cell.length_c   1.000
_cell.angle_alpha   90.00
_cell.angle_beta   90.00
_cell.angle_gamma   90.00
#
_symmetry.space_group_name_H-M   'P 1'
#
loop_
_entity.id
_entity.type
_entity.pdbx_description
1 polymer ?
#
loop_
_entity_poly.entity_id
_entity_poly.type
_entity_poly.pdbx_seq_one_letter_code
_entity_poly.pdbx_strand_id
1 'polypeptide(L)'
;MSAGLLITPCTGDNTTILSFAASRFFIPENNNTIPSTYACWIYVVYISTPHTPQKTFAIFKTLTMPGKPGILTILLFAASALAAAAAADTANIAVYWGQNATEGTLRDTCGTGLYAYVNLAFLSIFGAGRAPVLNLADHCDPPSGSCATLAADIASCQSAGVKVLLSMGGGALGYNLSSPSDAQAVATYLWDNFLGGTAAGAAAPRPLGDAVLDGVDFDIEAPSLYYDDLARSLTSLYKGDTGGKKYMLTAAPQCPFPDASLKTALATGLFDRVWVQFYNNPPCQFARGDAGTLQSAWGQWTAALPSAFVYLGLPASLDAAGSGFVDADTLVSQVLPMVESAPNYGGVMLWSRSYDKVSGFSVKLQSNLQNRNKNTGNGASSDYKKRIYIIVGVIGGIFLLLLLLTTCFICHKKYRGLSPPVEGSTTPPSKEPSEPKLGAHHPKRYTYSEVERMTRTFAHRMGQGSHGDVYRGNLRDARQITVKVLKNFKGGDKDFLKEVESIGAISHDNVAPLLGFCLQGPTRALIYEYMPNGSLESYALSSYDSVEENYSLWLYWEKLFDIAMGVARGLDYLHGDDGANGMNISIKPRNILLDQELCPKISDVGVANLCEASTRGARERDGYDAPEVVSRRFGPVTNKSDVYSYGVMVLEMVRAKRHVRVGADTTSKYFAQWLYEHLDEFCNSVSDVNGDTRELVRKMIIVGLWCTQTAPASRPSMSGVVEMLEGSSADLELPRRTS
;
A
#
# COMPACT_ATOMS: atom_id res chain seq x y z
N MET A 1 11.56 -41.75 -40.74
CA MET A 1 11.91 -43.03 -40.08
C MET A 1 13.02 -42.77 -39.08
N SER A 2 12.68 -42.96 -37.80
CA SER A 2 13.51 -43.34 -36.64
C SER A 2 14.74 -42.49 -36.26
N ALA A 3 14.54 -41.59 -35.30
CA ALA A 3 15.61 -41.19 -34.37
C ALA A 3 15.66 -42.24 -33.23
N GLY A 4 16.77 -42.98 -33.15
CA GLY A 4 17.06 -43.89 -32.05
C GLY A 4 17.81 -43.16 -30.95
N LEU A 5 17.17 -42.99 -29.80
CA LEU A 5 17.79 -42.52 -28.56
C LEU A 5 18.38 -43.76 -27.85
N LEU A 6 19.70 -43.82 -27.72
CA LEU A 6 20.37 -44.82 -26.88
C LEU A 6 20.44 -44.27 -25.46
N ILE A 7 19.62 -44.82 -24.57
CA ILE A 7 19.78 -44.74 -23.11
C ILE A 7 20.35 -46.08 -22.66
N THR A 8 21.47 -46.07 -21.94
CA THR A 8 21.81 -47.12 -20.97
C THR A 8 22.47 -46.52 -19.71
N PRO A 9 22.35 -47.18 -18.54
CA PRO A 9 22.42 -46.55 -17.22
C PRO A 9 23.65 -46.95 -16.39
N CYS A 10 24.15 -46.05 -15.53
CA CYS A 10 25.00 -46.35 -14.36
C CYS A 10 24.73 -45.27 -13.29
N THR A 11 23.99 -45.53 -12.21
CA THR A 11 24.45 -46.05 -10.90
C THR A 11 25.61 -45.28 -10.26
N GLY A 12 25.27 -44.55 -9.18
CA GLY A 12 26.08 -44.17 -8.01
C GLY A 12 27.57 -43.91 -8.18
N ASP A 13 27.96 -42.64 -8.19
CA ASP A 13 28.76 -42.04 -7.11
C ASP A 13 28.93 -40.53 -7.36
N ASN A 14 28.97 -39.75 -6.28
CA ASN A 14 29.14 -38.31 -6.30
C ASN A 14 30.54 -37.94 -6.86
N THR A 15 30.64 -37.61 -8.14
CA THR A 15 31.70 -36.76 -8.70
C THR A 15 31.24 -36.18 -10.04
N THR A 16 31.02 -34.87 -10.09
CA THR A 16 30.62 -34.18 -11.33
C THR A 16 31.84 -34.06 -12.26
N ILE A 17 31.94 -34.93 -13.25
CA ILE A 17 32.83 -34.77 -14.41
C ILE A 17 32.09 -33.96 -15.48
N LEU A 18 32.63 -32.81 -15.88
CA LEU A 18 32.17 -32.04 -17.05
C LEU A 18 32.55 -32.79 -18.33
N SER A 19 31.56 -33.29 -19.07
CA SER A 19 31.77 -33.85 -20.41
C SER A 19 31.71 -32.75 -21.48
N PHE A 20 32.67 -32.77 -22.42
CA PHE A 20 32.72 -31.87 -23.57
C PHE A 20 32.21 -32.57 -24.83
N ALA A 21 31.26 -31.96 -25.54
CA ALA A 21 30.89 -32.38 -26.90
C ALA A 21 31.02 -31.18 -27.85
N ALA A 22 31.80 -31.34 -28.93
CA ALA A 22 31.92 -30.38 -30.02
C ALA A 22 31.31 -31.00 -31.29
N SER A 23 30.36 -30.32 -31.91
CA SER A 23 29.74 -30.76 -33.18
C SER A 23 30.07 -29.79 -34.30
N ARG A 24 30.54 -30.30 -35.44
CA ARG A 24 30.75 -29.55 -36.68
C ARG A 24 29.43 -29.47 -37.46
N PHE A 25 28.99 -28.27 -37.82
CA PHE A 25 27.93 -28.06 -38.81
C PHE A 25 28.53 -27.48 -40.10
N PHE A 26 28.27 -28.14 -41.24
CA PHE A 26 28.55 -27.60 -42.57
C PHE A 26 27.29 -26.91 -43.10
N ILE A 27 27.40 -25.65 -43.50
CA ILE A 27 26.36 -24.92 -44.26
C ILE A 27 26.81 -24.93 -45.73
N PRO A 28 25.96 -25.30 -46.71
CA PRO A 28 26.32 -25.20 -48.13
C PRO A 28 26.18 -23.73 -48.58
N GLU A 29 27.26 -23.14 -49.08
CA GLU A 29 27.28 -21.77 -49.63
C GLU A 29 26.88 -21.75 -51.11
N ASN A 30 26.08 -20.76 -51.49
CA ASN A 30 25.89 -20.32 -52.87
C ASN A 30 26.49 -18.90 -53.01
N ASN A 31 27.51 -18.80 -53.87
CA ASN A 31 28.16 -17.63 -54.46
C ASN A 31 28.78 -16.49 -53.60
N ASN A 32 30.12 -16.54 -53.60
CA ASN A 32 31.11 -15.49 -53.85
C ASN A 32 31.61 -14.55 -52.72
N THR A 33 32.92 -14.70 -52.48
CA THR A 33 33.96 -13.77 -51.99
C THR A 33 34.18 -13.57 -50.49
N ILE A 34 34.79 -14.56 -49.82
CA ILE A 34 35.68 -14.37 -48.64
C ILE A 34 36.88 -15.36 -48.73
N PRO A 35 38.15 -14.97 -48.43
CA PRO A 35 39.32 -15.86 -48.53
C PRO A 35 39.32 -16.98 -47.46
N SER A 36 39.79 -18.17 -47.85
CA SER A 36 39.71 -19.44 -47.13
C SER A 36 40.66 -19.61 -45.91
N THR A 37 40.70 -18.67 -44.97
CA THR A 37 41.53 -18.81 -43.73
C THR A 37 40.76 -18.70 -42.42
N TYR A 38 39.43 -18.64 -42.46
CA TYR A 38 38.60 -18.55 -41.25
C TYR A 38 37.66 -19.75 -41.12
N ALA A 39 37.95 -20.66 -40.17
CA ALA A 39 36.98 -21.68 -39.74
C ALA A 39 36.14 -21.10 -38.59
N CYS A 40 34.82 -21.05 -38.76
CA CYS A 40 33.89 -20.58 -37.74
C CYS A 40 33.63 -21.72 -36.74
N TRP A 41 34.07 -21.56 -35.49
CA TRP A 41 33.75 -22.49 -34.41
C TRP A 41 32.62 -21.92 -33.56
N ILE A 42 31.61 -22.75 -33.29
CA ILE A 42 30.52 -22.42 -32.36
C ILE A 42 30.80 -23.19 -31.07
N TYR A 43 31.08 -22.46 -29.99
CA TYR A 43 31.21 -23.04 -28.66
C TYR A 43 29.89 -22.88 -27.93
N VAL A 44 29.32 -23.98 -27.45
CA VAL A 44 28.12 -24.01 -26.60
C VAL A 44 28.56 -24.47 -25.23
N VAL A 45 28.48 -23.58 -24.23
CA VAL A 45 28.83 -23.89 -22.84
C VAL A 45 27.55 -24.07 -22.04
N TYR A 46 27.46 -25.19 -21.31
CA TYR A 46 26.39 -25.46 -20.35
C TYR A 46 26.89 -25.14 -18.95
N ILE A 47 26.27 -24.18 -18.27
CA ILE A 47 26.52 -23.88 -16.85
C ILE A 47 25.24 -24.23 -16.09
N SER A 48 25.35 -25.19 -15.17
CA SER A 48 24.30 -25.51 -14.19
C SER A 48 24.86 -25.21 -12.81
N THR A 49 24.22 -24.32 -12.06
CA THR A 49 24.47 -24.16 -10.62
C THR A 49 23.16 -24.37 -9.85
N PRO A 50 23.19 -24.87 -8.61
CA PRO A 50 21.98 -25.32 -7.90
C PRO A 50 20.99 -24.19 -7.54
N HIS A 51 21.36 -22.91 -7.69
CA HIS A 51 20.61 -21.78 -7.13
C HIS A 51 20.42 -20.58 -8.07
N THR A 52 20.50 -20.72 -9.39
CA THR A 52 20.10 -19.65 -10.34
C THR A 52 19.31 -20.20 -11.54
N PRO A 53 18.20 -19.54 -11.97
CA PRO A 53 17.25 -20.12 -12.92
C PRO A 53 17.54 -19.82 -14.41
N GLN A 54 18.72 -19.30 -14.76
CA GLN A 54 19.08 -19.13 -16.16
C GLN A 54 19.95 -20.30 -16.64
N LYS A 55 19.36 -21.18 -17.46
CA LYS A 55 20.14 -21.91 -18.47
C LYS A 55 20.61 -20.87 -19.49
N THR A 56 21.71 -20.19 -19.21
CA THR A 56 22.27 -19.20 -20.12
C THR A 56 22.92 -19.92 -21.30
N PHE A 57 22.21 -20.01 -22.42
CA PHE A 57 22.82 -20.39 -23.69
C PHE A 57 23.59 -19.18 -24.22
N ALA A 58 24.91 -19.24 -24.14
CA ALA A 58 25.75 -18.27 -24.84
C ALA A 58 26.35 -18.95 -26.07
N ILE A 59 25.80 -18.62 -27.24
CA ILE A 59 26.37 -19.01 -28.54
C ILE A 59 27.33 -17.89 -28.95
N PHE A 60 28.64 -18.11 -28.77
CA PHE A 60 29.65 -17.16 -29.22
C PHE A 60 30.17 -17.57 -30.60
N LYS A 61 29.94 -16.73 -31.61
CA LYS A 61 30.69 -16.75 -32.87
C LYS A 61 31.91 -15.86 -32.70
N THR A 62 33.10 -16.43 -32.64
CA THR A 62 34.36 -15.69 -32.68
C THR A 62 35.22 -16.16 -33.84
N LEU A 63 35.69 -15.22 -34.65
CA LEU A 63 36.74 -15.43 -35.65
C LEU A 63 38.08 -15.42 -34.90
N THR A 64 38.65 -16.59 -34.62
CA THR A 64 39.97 -16.69 -33.98
C THR A 64 40.88 -17.67 -34.71
N MET A 65 42.17 -17.33 -34.78
CA MET A 65 43.22 -18.23 -35.25
C MET A 65 43.31 -19.49 -34.35
N PRO A 66 43.75 -20.64 -34.88
CA PRO A 66 43.74 -21.89 -34.14
C PRO A 66 44.75 -21.86 -32.98
N GLY A 67 44.31 -22.18 -31.77
CA GLY A 67 45.20 -22.70 -30.72
C GLY A 67 45.39 -21.88 -29.43
N LYS A 68 44.76 -20.71 -29.26
CA LYS A 68 44.77 -20.00 -27.96
C LYS A 68 43.41 -19.34 -27.69
N PRO A 69 42.75 -19.60 -26.54
CA PRO A 69 41.57 -18.82 -26.16
C PRO A 69 41.96 -17.34 -26.07
N GLY A 70 41.30 -16.49 -26.86
CA GLY A 70 41.56 -15.06 -26.87
C GLY A 70 41.30 -14.46 -25.49
N ILE A 71 42.14 -13.52 -25.07
CA ILE A 71 42.04 -12.84 -23.76
C ILE A 71 40.62 -12.29 -23.52
N LEU A 72 39.94 -11.83 -24.58
CA LEU A 72 38.57 -11.35 -24.52
C LEU A 72 37.55 -12.42 -24.12
N THR A 73 37.71 -13.67 -24.58
CA THR A 73 36.82 -14.79 -24.27
C THR A 73 36.98 -15.24 -22.82
N ILE A 74 38.21 -15.23 -22.30
CA ILE A 74 38.50 -15.52 -20.89
C ILE A 74 37.96 -14.41 -19.99
N LEU A 75 38.10 -13.15 -20.39
CA LEU A 75 37.57 -11.99 -19.64
C LEU A 75 36.04 -11.98 -19.60
N LEU A 76 35.37 -12.31 -20.72
CA LEU A 76 33.91 -12.44 -20.75
C LEU A 76 33.40 -13.59 -19.89
N PHE A 77 34.14 -14.71 -19.87
CA PHE A 77 33.81 -15.86 -19.01
C PHE A 77 34.05 -15.57 -17.51
N ALA A 78 35.12 -14.85 -17.18
CA ALA A 78 35.39 -14.41 -15.82
C ALA A 78 34.35 -13.38 -15.34
N ALA A 79 33.94 -12.46 -16.21
CA ALA A 79 32.89 -11.48 -15.90
C ALA A 79 31.52 -12.14 -15.70
N SER A 80 31.15 -13.12 -16.54
CA SER A 80 29.88 -13.85 -16.37
C SER A 80 29.88 -14.75 -15.13
N ALA A 81 31.00 -15.39 -14.80
CA ALA A 81 31.16 -16.17 -13.57
C ALA A 81 31.15 -15.28 -12.31
N LEU A 82 31.73 -14.07 -12.35
CA LEU A 82 31.64 -13.10 -11.26
C LEU A 82 30.21 -12.58 -11.08
N ALA A 83 29.49 -12.28 -12.16
CA ALA A 83 28.10 -11.84 -12.09
C ALA A 83 27.18 -12.93 -11.51
N ALA A 84 27.38 -14.19 -11.91
CA ALA A 84 26.65 -15.33 -11.36
C ALA A 84 26.98 -15.59 -9.87
N ALA A 85 28.23 -15.41 -9.47
CA ALA A 85 28.65 -15.55 -8.07
C ALA A 85 28.16 -14.39 -7.18
N ALA A 86 28.04 -13.17 -7.70
CA ALA A 86 27.48 -12.02 -6.99
C ALA A 86 25.94 -12.10 -6.86
N ALA A 87 25.26 -12.66 -7.86
CA ALA A 87 23.81 -12.90 -7.82
C ALA A 87 23.40 -14.04 -6.85
N ALA A 88 24.33 -14.93 -6.49
CA ALA A 88 24.08 -16.01 -5.56
C ALA A 88 24.02 -15.58 -4.08
N ASP A 89 24.41 -14.34 -3.75
CA ASP A 89 24.48 -13.81 -2.37
C ASP A 89 23.33 -12.84 -2.02
N THR A 90 22.37 -12.62 -2.93
CA THR A 90 21.23 -11.71 -2.71
C THR A 90 19.92 -12.49 -2.63
N ALA A 91 19.10 -12.22 -1.60
CA ALA A 91 17.75 -12.77 -1.51
C ALA A 91 16.94 -12.40 -2.76
N ASN A 92 16.29 -13.39 -3.36
CA ASN A 92 15.36 -13.16 -4.46
C ASN A 92 14.00 -12.75 -3.88
N ILE A 93 13.70 -11.46 -3.89
CA ILE A 93 12.51 -10.89 -3.22
C ILE A 93 11.48 -10.41 -4.25
N ALA A 94 10.24 -10.86 -4.09
CA ALA A 94 9.06 -10.28 -4.73
C ALA A 94 8.34 -9.35 -3.73
N VAL A 95 7.75 -8.25 -4.19
CA VAL A 95 7.05 -7.31 -3.30
C VAL A 95 5.79 -6.75 -3.95
N TYR A 96 4.73 -6.61 -3.16
CA TYR A 96 3.52 -5.88 -3.56
C TYR A 96 3.69 -4.38 -3.39
N TRP A 97 3.29 -3.61 -4.40
CA TRP A 97 3.33 -2.13 -4.44
C TRP A 97 2.05 -1.60 -5.07
N GLY A 98 1.58 -0.45 -4.61
CA GLY A 98 0.42 0.25 -5.19
C GLY A 98 -0.77 0.36 -4.23
N GLN A 99 -0.62 -0.02 -2.97
CA GLN A 99 -1.73 -0.03 -1.99
C GLN A 99 -1.49 0.92 -0.81
N ASN A 100 -0.45 1.75 -0.88
CA ASN A 100 -0.22 2.78 0.14
C ASN A 100 0.60 3.96 -0.43
N ALA A 101 0.03 5.16 -0.40
CA ALA A 101 0.68 6.38 -0.92
C ALA A 101 2.07 6.67 -0.32
N THR A 102 2.34 6.21 0.90
CA THR A 102 3.60 6.50 1.61
C THR A 102 4.76 5.58 1.20
N GLU A 103 4.49 4.54 0.41
CA GLU A 103 5.48 3.55 0.00
C GLU A 103 6.50 4.08 -1.01
N GLY A 104 6.27 5.28 -1.56
CA GLY A 104 7.14 5.98 -2.51
C GLY A 104 6.88 5.55 -3.95
N THR A 105 7.61 6.16 -4.89
CA THR A 105 7.39 5.90 -6.32
C THR A 105 7.81 4.48 -6.70
N LEU A 106 7.25 3.97 -7.80
CA LEU A 106 7.65 2.68 -8.37
C LEU A 106 9.14 2.71 -8.75
N ARG A 107 9.62 3.82 -9.31
CA ARG A 107 11.04 4.02 -9.62
C ARG A 107 11.93 3.93 -8.39
N ASP A 108 11.57 4.59 -7.30
CA ASP A 108 12.34 4.52 -6.05
C ASP A 108 12.39 3.10 -5.49
N THR A 109 11.26 2.38 -5.58
CA THR A 109 11.14 0.99 -5.14
C THR A 109 12.10 0.08 -5.91
N CYS A 110 12.11 0.15 -7.23
CA CYS A 110 13.04 -0.63 -8.06
C CYS A 110 14.49 -0.16 -7.92
N GLY A 111 14.71 1.14 -7.73
CA GLY A 111 16.03 1.75 -7.54
C GLY A 111 16.74 1.33 -6.25
N THR A 112 16.04 0.70 -5.31
CA THR A 112 16.67 0.14 -4.09
C THR A 112 17.62 -1.01 -4.38
N GLY A 113 17.43 -1.74 -5.49
CA GLY A 113 18.15 -2.98 -5.79
C GLY A 113 17.78 -4.15 -4.88
N LEU A 114 16.70 -4.04 -4.09
CA LEU A 114 16.29 -5.07 -3.13
C LEU A 114 15.37 -6.15 -3.73
N TYR A 115 14.60 -5.79 -4.76
CA TYR A 115 13.51 -6.62 -5.28
C TYR A 115 13.80 -7.08 -6.71
N ALA A 116 13.52 -8.34 -6.99
CA ALA A 116 13.57 -8.91 -8.32
C ALA A 116 12.21 -8.82 -9.05
N TYR A 117 11.11 -8.77 -8.28
CA TYR A 117 9.75 -8.67 -8.80
C TYR A 117 8.97 -7.60 -8.03
N VAL A 118 8.18 -6.82 -8.76
CA VAL A 118 7.20 -5.88 -8.19
C VAL A 118 5.83 -6.20 -8.78
N ASN A 119 4.87 -6.49 -7.89
CA ASN A 119 3.48 -6.72 -8.23
C ASN A 119 2.72 -5.41 -8.06
N LEU A 120 2.24 -4.83 -9.17
CA LEU A 120 1.39 -3.65 -9.19
C LEU A 120 -0.01 -4.06 -8.75
N ALA A 121 -0.32 -3.78 -7.50
CA ALA A 121 -1.57 -4.12 -6.84
C ALA A 121 -2.49 -2.89 -6.85
N PHE A 122 -3.72 -2.95 -7.39
CA PHE A 122 -4.40 -4.09 -8.03
C PHE A 122 -5.29 -3.69 -9.21
N LEU A 123 -5.53 -4.64 -10.12
CA LEU A 123 -6.78 -4.67 -10.88
C LEU A 123 -7.88 -5.29 -9.99
N SER A 124 -8.65 -4.44 -9.32
CA SER A 124 -9.53 -4.80 -8.21
C SER A 124 -10.97 -5.15 -8.63
N ILE A 125 -11.39 -4.75 -9.82
CA ILE A 125 -12.70 -5.10 -10.39
C ILE A 125 -12.47 -5.72 -11.76
N PHE A 126 -13.10 -6.86 -12.05
CA PHE A 126 -13.12 -7.51 -13.36
C PHE A 126 -14.16 -8.65 -13.42
N GLY A 127 -14.48 -9.08 -14.64
CA GLY A 127 -15.36 -10.22 -14.91
C GLY A 127 -16.83 -9.98 -14.58
N ALA A 128 -17.68 -10.93 -14.94
CA ALA A 128 -19.15 -10.87 -14.92
C ALA A 128 -19.71 -9.62 -15.62
N GLY A 129 -19.09 -9.21 -16.73
CA GLY A 129 -19.51 -8.05 -17.52
C GLY A 129 -19.21 -6.68 -16.89
N ARG A 130 -18.48 -6.64 -15.76
CA ARG A 130 -18.03 -5.37 -15.15
C ARG A 130 -16.87 -4.76 -15.93
N ALA A 131 -16.84 -3.44 -15.98
CA ALA A 131 -15.70 -2.71 -16.50
C ALA A 131 -14.50 -2.91 -15.55
N PRO A 132 -13.32 -3.32 -16.05
CA PRO A 132 -12.17 -3.51 -15.17
C PRO A 132 -11.68 -2.21 -14.56
N VAL A 133 -11.31 -2.25 -13.27
CA VAL A 133 -10.81 -1.07 -12.53
C VAL A 133 -9.43 -1.36 -11.97
N LEU A 134 -8.48 -0.49 -12.32
CA LEU A 134 -7.16 -0.43 -11.71
C LEU A 134 -7.24 0.47 -10.47
N ASN A 135 -6.79 -0.01 -9.33
CA ASN A 135 -6.67 0.78 -8.10
C ASN A 135 -5.21 0.70 -7.63
N LEU A 136 -4.48 1.80 -7.77
CA LEU A 136 -3.12 1.96 -7.24
C LEU A 136 -3.10 2.97 -6.08
N ALA A 137 -4.14 2.98 -5.25
CA ALA A 137 -4.36 3.96 -4.19
C ALA A 137 -4.15 5.40 -4.71
N ASP A 138 -3.49 6.26 -3.93
CA ASP A 138 -3.20 7.64 -4.34
C ASP A 138 -2.01 7.78 -5.31
N HIS A 139 -1.45 6.71 -5.87
CA HIS A 139 -0.32 6.82 -6.81
C HIS A 139 -0.74 7.38 -8.17
N CYS A 140 -1.98 7.13 -8.57
CA CYS A 140 -2.60 7.71 -9.76
C CYS A 140 -4.11 7.47 -9.75
N ASP A 141 -4.82 8.28 -10.53
CA ASP A 141 -6.26 8.16 -10.78
C ASP A 141 -6.48 7.66 -12.24
N PRO A 142 -6.93 6.41 -12.45
CA PRO A 142 -7.14 5.86 -13.79
C PRO A 142 -8.20 6.61 -14.61
N PRO A 143 -9.38 7.01 -14.07
CA PRO A 143 -10.36 7.84 -14.76
C PRO A 143 -9.81 9.12 -15.39
N SER A 144 -8.89 9.82 -14.72
CA SER A 144 -8.22 11.01 -15.30
C SER A 144 -7.11 10.68 -16.30
N GLY A 145 -6.75 9.41 -16.47
CA GLY A 145 -5.63 8.97 -17.31
C GLY A 145 -4.25 9.26 -16.71
N SER A 146 -4.19 9.74 -15.46
CA SER A 146 -2.92 10.10 -14.79
C SER A 146 -2.00 8.89 -14.59
N CYS A 147 -2.53 7.67 -14.54
CA CYS A 147 -1.74 6.44 -14.42
C CYS A 147 -0.80 6.20 -15.62
N ALA A 148 -1.00 6.86 -16.76
CA ALA A 148 -0.08 6.78 -17.89
C ALA A 148 1.34 7.27 -17.57
N THR A 149 1.52 8.12 -16.54
CA THR A 149 2.84 8.59 -16.12
C THR A 149 3.71 7.47 -15.54
N LEU A 150 3.11 6.36 -15.08
CA LEU A 150 3.85 5.20 -14.56
C LEU A 150 4.63 4.46 -15.65
N ALA A 151 4.36 4.70 -16.94
CA ALA A 151 5.08 4.06 -18.03
C ALA A 151 6.61 4.26 -17.93
N ALA A 152 7.05 5.47 -17.57
CA ALA A 152 8.46 5.78 -17.41
C ALA A 152 9.10 5.04 -16.23
N ASP A 153 8.34 4.86 -15.14
CA ASP A 153 8.81 4.17 -13.94
C ASP A 153 8.89 2.66 -14.16
N ILE A 154 7.89 2.08 -14.84
CA ILE A 154 7.89 0.68 -15.27
C ILE A 154 9.10 0.40 -16.17
N ALA A 155 9.36 1.26 -17.16
CA ALA A 155 10.53 1.14 -18.02
C ALA A 155 11.84 1.22 -17.22
N SER A 156 11.91 2.13 -16.23
CA SER A 156 13.07 2.23 -15.32
C SER A 156 13.27 0.93 -14.53
N CYS A 157 12.22 0.35 -13.96
CA CYS A 157 12.28 -0.93 -13.25
C CYS A 157 12.78 -2.06 -14.15
N GLN A 158 12.19 -2.20 -15.34
CA GLN A 158 12.56 -3.22 -16.31
C GLN A 158 14.01 -3.08 -16.77
N SER A 159 14.50 -1.83 -16.95
CA SER A 159 15.90 -1.56 -17.29
C SER A 159 16.88 -1.92 -16.16
N ALA A 160 16.43 -1.87 -14.91
CA ALA A 160 17.17 -2.32 -13.74
C ALA A 160 17.11 -3.85 -13.54
N GLY A 161 16.42 -4.58 -14.42
CA GLY A 161 16.26 -6.04 -14.34
C GLY A 161 15.11 -6.49 -13.42
N VAL A 162 14.33 -5.55 -12.88
CA VAL A 162 13.15 -5.86 -12.05
C VAL A 162 11.97 -6.20 -12.94
N LYS A 163 11.29 -7.31 -12.63
CA LYS A 163 10.08 -7.74 -13.34
C LYS A 163 8.85 -7.06 -12.75
N VAL A 164 8.05 -6.42 -13.60
CA VAL A 164 6.86 -5.68 -13.18
C VAL A 164 5.62 -6.38 -13.69
N LEU A 165 4.74 -6.78 -12.78
CA LEU A 165 3.55 -7.59 -13.06
C LEU A 165 2.31 -6.82 -12.64
N LEU A 166 1.21 -6.97 -13.38
CA LEU A 166 -0.09 -6.51 -12.90
C LEU A 166 -0.67 -7.58 -11.99
N SER A 167 -0.93 -7.25 -10.73
CA SER A 167 -1.66 -8.13 -9.84
C SER A 167 -3.15 -7.88 -9.96
N MET A 168 -3.91 -8.94 -10.14
CA MET A 168 -5.36 -8.91 -10.20
C MET A 168 -5.95 -9.58 -8.96
N GLY A 169 -6.99 -8.95 -8.42
CA GLY A 169 -7.68 -9.40 -7.23
C GLY A 169 -7.38 -8.53 -6.01
N GLY A 170 -6.76 -9.11 -4.99
CA GLY A 170 -6.55 -8.54 -3.66
C GLY A 170 -7.70 -8.86 -2.69
N GLY A 171 -7.54 -8.47 -1.43
CA GLY A 171 -8.53 -8.75 -0.37
C GLY A 171 -9.87 -8.00 -0.49
N ALA A 172 -9.98 -7.03 -1.41
CA ALA A 172 -11.23 -6.31 -1.69
C ALA A 172 -12.17 -7.15 -2.56
N LEU A 173 -13.47 -7.10 -2.31
CA LEU A 173 -14.46 -7.74 -3.19
C LEU A 173 -14.68 -6.88 -4.44
N GLY A 174 -14.98 -7.51 -5.58
CA GLY A 174 -15.13 -6.75 -6.83
C GLY A 174 -14.91 -7.56 -8.10
N TYR A 175 -14.44 -8.80 -7.96
CA TYR A 175 -14.11 -9.66 -9.08
C TYR A 175 -14.69 -11.07 -8.91
N ASN A 176 -15.05 -11.68 -10.03
CA ASN A 176 -15.41 -13.08 -10.21
C ASN A 176 -15.50 -13.35 -11.72
N LEU A 177 -15.43 -14.62 -12.11
CA LEU A 177 -15.64 -15.02 -13.50
C LEU A 177 -16.92 -15.85 -13.57
N SER A 178 -17.82 -15.47 -14.47
CA SER A 178 -19.13 -16.08 -14.61
C SER A 178 -19.17 -17.23 -15.61
N SER A 179 -18.19 -17.32 -16.50
CA SER A 179 -18.08 -18.36 -17.53
C SER A 179 -16.67 -18.42 -18.14
N PRO A 180 -16.34 -19.48 -18.91
CA PRO A 180 -15.10 -19.53 -19.68
C PRO A 180 -14.98 -18.39 -20.72
N SER A 181 -16.10 -17.95 -21.29
CA SER A 181 -16.10 -16.83 -22.25
C SER A 181 -15.80 -15.49 -21.58
N ASP A 182 -16.27 -15.30 -20.34
CA ASP A 182 -15.97 -14.14 -19.51
C ASP A 182 -14.49 -14.15 -19.09
N ALA A 183 -13.95 -15.31 -18.71
CA ALA A 183 -12.52 -15.49 -18.48
C ALA A 183 -11.67 -15.13 -19.73
N GLN A 184 -12.10 -15.56 -20.92
CA GLN A 184 -11.44 -15.19 -22.17
C GLN A 184 -11.52 -13.69 -22.44
N ALA A 185 -12.67 -13.04 -22.19
CA ALA A 185 -12.84 -11.60 -22.37
C ALA A 185 -11.92 -10.80 -21.44
N VAL A 186 -11.79 -11.22 -20.17
CA VAL A 186 -10.83 -10.63 -19.22
C VAL A 186 -9.39 -10.85 -19.69
N ALA A 187 -9.04 -12.03 -20.21
CA ALA A 187 -7.70 -12.29 -20.77
C ALA A 187 -7.36 -11.35 -21.92
N THR A 188 -8.29 -11.15 -22.85
CA THR A 188 -8.13 -10.23 -23.98
C THR A 188 -7.99 -8.79 -23.50
N TYR A 189 -8.81 -8.36 -22.54
CA TYR A 189 -8.69 -7.02 -21.95
C TYR A 189 -7.30 -6.79 -21.33
N LEU A 190 -6.81 -7.73 -20.53
CA LEU A 190 -5.48 -7.66 -19.92
C LEU A 190 -4.38 -7.58 -21.00
N TRP A 191 -4.51 -8.40 -22.04
CA TRP A 191 -3.58 -8.44 -23.16
C TRP A 191 -3.48 -7.11 -23.89
N ASP A 192 -4.62 -6.53 -24.25
CA ASP A 192 -4.70 -5.31 -25.07
C ASP A 192 -4.38 -4.03 -24.30
N ASN A 193 -4.59 -4.01 -22.98
CA ASN A 193 -4.43 -2.80 -22.16
C ASN A 193 -3.14 -2.75 -21.36
N PHE A 194 -2.53 -3.89 -21.03
CA PHE A 194 -1.35 -3.94 -20.14
C PHE A 194 -0.17 -4.75 -20.69
N LEU A 195 -0.38 -5.58 -21.71
CA LEU A 195 0.62 -6.49 -22.27
C LEU A 195 0.86 -6.20 -23.76
N GLY A 196 1.16 -7.23 -24.55
CA GLY A 196 1.58 -7.11 -25.96
C GLY A 196 0.44 -6.89 -26.96
N GLY A 197 -0.81 -6.84 -26.52
CA GLY A 197 -1.95 -6.60 -27.39
C GLY A 197 -2.04 -5.14 -27.85
N THR A 198 -2.86 -4.92 -28.87
CA THR A 198 -3.22 -3.58 -29.34
C THR A 198 -4.73 -3.47 -29.26
N ALA A 199 -5.24 -2.47 -28.54
CA ALA A 199 -6.68 -2.26 -28.42
C ALA A 199 -7.28 -2.00 -29.80
N ALA A 200 -7.92 -3.01 -30.39
CA ALA A 200 -8.46 -2.93 -31.74
C ALA A 200 -9.59 -1.88 -31.79
N GLY A 201 -9.29 -0.70 -32.36
CA GLY A 201 -10.28 0.35 -32.61
C GLY A 201 -10.58 1.32 -31.47
N ALA A 202 -9.76 1.38 -30.41
CA ALA A 202 -10.11 2.16 -29.21
C ALA A 202 -9.77 3.67 -29.32
N ALA A 203 -10.79 4.50 -29.14
CA ALA A 203 -10.68 5.94 -28.88
C ALA A 203 -10.16 6.27 -27.46
N ALA A 204 -9.78 5.26 -26.66
CA ALA A 204 -9.36 5.42 -25.26
C ALA A 204 -7.89 5.01 -25.05
N PRO A 205 -7.10 5.80 -24.31
CA PRO A 205 -5.69 5.49 -24.02
C PRO A 205 -5.54 4.30 -23.06
N ARG A 206 -4.44 3.55 -23.17
CA ARG A 206 -4.08 2.45 -22.26
C ARG A 206 -3.89 2.98 -20.83
N PRO A 207 -4.34 2.26 -19.78
CA PRO A 207 -4.32 2.77 -18.41
C PRO A 207 -2.92 3.14 -17.89
N LEU A 208 -1.89 2.38 -18.27
CA LEU A 208 -0.49 2.64 -17.92
C LEU A 208 0.30 3.24 -19.08
N GLY A 209 -0.37 3.94 -19.99
CA GLY A 209 0.24 4.47 -21.22
C GLY A 209 0.79 3.33 -22.09
N ASP A 210 1.93 3.59 -22.76
CA ASP A 210 2.56 2.63 -23.68
C ASP A 210 3.34 1.51 -22.96
N ALA A 211 3.19 1.38 -21.64
CA ALA A 211 3.87 0.33 -20.89
C ALA A 211 3.38 -1.08 -21.28
N VAL A 212 4.34 -1.99 -21.42
CA VAL A 212 4.11 -3.43 -21.61
C VAL A 212 4.71 -4.17 -20.42
N LEU A 213 3.86 -4.69 -19.55
CA LEU A 213 4.27 -5.39 -18.32
C LEU A 213 4.90 -6.75 -18.64
N ASP A 214 5.60 -7.33 -17.65
CA ASP A 214 6.27 -8.63 -17.79
C ASP A 214 5.30 -9.81 -17.59
N GLY A 215 4.03 -9.58 -17.24
CA GLY A 215 3.08 -10.63 -16.94
C GLY A 215 1.95 -10.22 -16.00
N VAL A 216 1.24 -11.23 -15.49
CA VAL A 216 0.07 -11.09 -14.61
C VAL A 216 0.25 -11.95 -13.36
N ASP A 217 -0.16 -11.41 -12.22
CA ASP A 217 -0.21 -12.07 -10.92
C ASP A 217 -1.66 -12.29 -10.49
N PHE A 218 -1.99 -13.51 -10.08
CA PHE A 218 -3.31 -13.91 -9.59
C PHE A 218 -3.29 -13.88 -8.07
N ASP A 219 -3.67 -12.74 -7.48
CA ASP A 219 -3.91 -12.60 -6.05
C ASP A 219 -5.40 -12.73 -5.74
N ILE A 220 -5.92 -13.95 -5.93
CA ILE A 220 -7.35 -14.23 -5.87
C ILE A 220 -7.72 -14.77 -4.49
N GLU A 221 -8.35 -13.93 -3.68
CA GLU A 221 -8.76 -14.27 -2.31
C GLU A 221 -10.26 -14.59 -2.19
N ALA A 222 -11.03 -14.33 -3.24
CA ALA A 222 -12.45 -14.68 -3.34
C ALA A 222 -12.69 -15.90 -4.27
N PRO A 223 -13.23 -17.02 -3.77
CA PRO A 223 -13.48 -18.20 -4.59
C PRO A 223 -14.44 -17.92 -5.75
N SER A 224 -14.03 -18.32 -6.95
CA SER A 224 -14.87 -18.31 -8.15
C SER A 224 -14.48 -19.47 -9.07
N LEU A 225 -15.31 -19.73 -10.07
CA LEU A 225 -15.03 -20.73 -11.11
C LEU A 225 -14.22 -20.08 -12.24
N TYR A 226 -13.58 -20.87 -13.10
CA TYR A 226 -12.97 -20.45 -14.38
C TYR A 226 -11.63 -19.67 -14.33
N TYR A 227 -10.96 -19.55 -13.19
CA TYR A 227 -9.59 -18.99 -13.18
C TYR A 227 -8.57 -19.84 -13.95
N ASP A 228 -8.83 -21.14 -14.13
CA ASP A 228 -8.02 -21.99 -14.99
C ASP A 228 -8.24 -21.70 -16.48
N ASP A 229 -9.47 -21.35 -16.89
CA ASP A 229 -9.76 -20.87 -18.25
C ASP A 229 -9.07 -19.52 -18.53
N LEU A 230 -9.05 -18.63 -17.53
CA LEU A 230 -8.32 -17.36 -17.63
C LEU A 230 -6.82 -17.60 -17.81
N ALA A 231 -6.22 -18.49 -17.00
CA ALA A 231 -4.81 -18.85 -17.09
C ALA A 231 -4.45 -19.47 -18.47
N ARG A 232 -5.30 -20.36 -18.99
CA ARG A 232 -5.14 -20.95 -20.34
C ARG A 232 -5.24 -19.88 -21.42
N SER A 233 -6.20 -18.96 -21.31
CA SER A 233 -6.43 -17.89 -22.29
C SER A 233 -5.25 -16.92 -22.34
N LEU A 234 -4.76 -16.45 -21.20
CA LEU A 234 -3.56 -15.61 -21.11
C LEU A 234 -2.34 -16.33 -21.68
N THR A 235 -2.12 -17.59 -21.30
CA THR A 235 -0.98 -18.38 -21.82
C THR A 235 -1.05 -18.57 -23.34
N SER A 236 -2.25 -18.73 -23.91
CA SER A 236 -2.45 -18.80 -25.35
C SER A 236 -2.01 -17.51 -26.04
N LEU A 237 -2.42 -16.36 -25.48
CA LEU A 237 -2.01 -15.03 -25.98
C LEU A 237 -0.50 -14.83 -25.87
N TYR A 238 0.12 -15.24 -24.75
CA TYR A 238 1.57 -15.14 -24.54
C TYR A 238 2.35 -15.95 -25.59
N LYS A 239 1.88 -17.15 -25.93
CA LYS A 239 2.48 -18.00 -26.96
C LYS A 239 2.25 -17.47 -28.37
N GLY A 240 1.17 -16.71 -28.58
CA GLY A 240 0.84 -16.08 -29.86
C GLY A 240 1.65 -14.83 -30.16
N ASP A 241 2.31 -14.23 -29.16
CA ASP A 241 3.11 -13.02 -29.36
C ASP A 241 4.36 -13.31 -30.19
N THR A 242 4.48 -12.60 -31.32
CA THR A 242 5.64 -12.67 -32.22
C THR A 242 6.69 -11.58 -31.92
N GLY A 243 6.41 -10.68 -30.98
CA GLY A 243 7.30 -9.59 -30.56
C GLY A 243 8.52 -10.04 -29.76
N GLY A 244 8.64 -11.33 -29.43
CA GLY A 244 9.81 -11.91 -28.76
C GLY A 244 9.91 -11.61 -27.26
N LYS A 245 8.97 -10.85 -26.69
CA LYS A 245 8.86 -10.66 -25.24
C LYS A 245 8.34 -11.94 -24.58
N LYS A 246 8.92 -12.29 -23.43
CA LYS A 246 8.43 -13.39 -22.61
C LYS A 246 7.59 -12.83 -21.48
N TYR A 247 6.37 -13.33 -21.35
CA TYR A 247 5.47 -12.99 -20.27
C TYR A 247 5.47 -14.12 -19.23
N MET A 248 5.17 -13.77 -17.99
CA MET A 248 5.00 -14.74 -16.90
C MET A 248 3.59 -14.73 -16.34
N LEU A 249 3.21 -15.87 -15.78
CA LEU A 249 2.00 -16.02 -14.99
C LEU A 249 2.38 -16.40 -13.57
N THR A 250 1.90 -15.63 -12.60
CA THR A 250 2.21 -15.80 -11.18
C THR A 250 0.94 -15.85 -10.34
N ALA A 251 1.01 -16.40 -9.13
CA ALA A 251 -0.16 -16.56 -8.25
C ALA A 251 0.21 -16.43 -6.77
N ALA A 252 -0.76 -15.94 -5.98
CA ALA A 252 -0.65 -15.71 -4.55
C ALA A 252 -1.69 -16.48 -3.72
N PRO A 253 -1.69 -17.83 -3.73
CA PRO A 253 -2.61 -18.59 -2.90
C PRO A 253 -2.35 -18.38 -1.41
N GLN A 254 -3.39 -18.54 -0.59
CA GLN A 254 -3.26 -18.59 0.86
C GLN A 254 -2.64 -19.96 1.26
N CYS A 255 -2.00 -20.05 2.44
CA CYS A 255 -1.31 -21.28 2.81
C CYS A 255 -2.16 -22.55 3.03
N PRO A 256 -3.48 -22.50 3.34
CA PRO A 256 -4.28 -23.71 3.44
C PRO A 256 -4.24 -24.50 2.12
N PHE A 257 -3.88 -25.78 2.20
CA PHE A 257 -3.73 -26.63 1.02
C PHE A 257 -4.88 -27.66 0.90
N PRO A 258 -5.51 -27.81 -0.28
CA PRO A 258 -5.37 -26.94 -1.46
C PRO A 258 -6.06 -25.59 -1.26
N ASP A 259 -5.52 -24.53 -1.87
CA ASP A 259 -6.12 -23.19 -1.80
C ASP A 259 -7.53 -23.16 -2.42
N ALA A 260 -8.49 -22.53 -1.74
CA ALA A 260 -9.90 -22.59 -2.12
C ALA A 260 -10.18 -21.89 -3.47
N SER A 261 -9.44 -20.83 -3.78
CA SER A 261 -9.66 -19.94 -4.92
C SER A 261 -8.88 -20.36 -6.16
N LEU A 262 -7.64 -20.81 -5.97
CA LEU A 262 -6.66 -21.02 -7.03
C LEU A 262 -6.33 -22.49 -7.30
N LYS A 263 -6.86 -23.46 -6.53
CA LYS A 263 -6.54 -24.89 -6.74
C LYS A 263 -6.70 -25.37 -8.19
N THR A 264 -7.78 -24.97 -8.88
CA THR A 264 -8.05 -25.41 -10.26
C THR A 264 -7.11 -24.74 -11.24
N ALA A 265 -6.82 -23.45 -11.05
CA ALA A 265 -5.87 -22.69 -11.86
C ALA A 265 -4.45 -23.24 -11.69
N LEU A 266 -4.00 -23.48 -10.46
CA LEU A 266 -2.66 -24.01 -10.18
C LEU A 266 -2.49 -25.44 -10.73
N ALA A 267 -3.53 -26.27 -10.70
CA ALA A 267 -3.52 -27.61 -11.28
C ALA A 267 -3.26 -27.63 -12.80
N THR A 268 -3.36 -26.49 -13.50
CA THR A 268 -3.00 -26.40 -14.92
C THR A 268 -1.50 -26.51 -15.20
N GLY A 269 -0.65 -26.26 -14.19
CA GLY A 269 0.81 -26.24 -14.35
C GLY A 269 1.35 -25.06 -15.17
N LEU A 270 0.53 -24.02 -15.40
CA LEU A 270 0.86 -22.87 -16.25
C LEU A 270 1.57 -21.72 -15.52
N PHE A 271 1.61 -21.74 -14.18
CA PHE A 271 2.18 -20.67 -13.38
C PHE A 271 3.70 -20.85 -13.24
N ASP A 272 4.47 -19.82 -13.58
CA ASP A 272 5.94 -19.81 -13.49
C ASP A 272 6.42 -19.67 -12.04
N ARG A 273 5.64 -18.96 -11.22
CA ARG A 273 5.95 -18.63 -9.82
C ARG A 273 4.69 -18.61 -8.98
N VAL A 274 4.81 -19.06 -7.74
CA VAL A 274 3.72 -19.09 -6.78
C VAL A 274 4.23 -18.58 -5.44
N TRP A 275 3.77 -17.41 -4.98
CA TRP A 275 4.11 -16.87 -3.67
C TRP A 275 2.99 -17.16 -2.68
N VAL A 276 3.10 -18.31 -2.02
CA VAL A 276 2.11 -18.77 -1.04
C VAL A 276 2.13 -17.84 0.17
N GLN A 277 0.98 -17.27 0.52
CA GLN A 277 0.82 -16.35 1.64
C GLN A 277 0.78 -17.12 2.98
N PHE A 278 1.91 -17.17 3.69
CA PHE A 278 2.06 -17.86 4.97
C PHE A 278 1.78 -16.94 6.17
N TYR A 279 0.68 -16.21 6.10
CA TYR A 279 0.20 -15.31 7.14
C TYR A 279 -1.33 -15.28 7.16
N ASN A 280 -1.90 -14.72 8.23
CA ASN A 280 -3.36 -14.71 8.49
C ASN A 280 -4.03 -16.11 8.57
N ASN A 281 -3.23 -17.18 8.61
CA ASN A 281 -3.70 -18.58 8.62
C ASN A 281 -2.91 -19.39 9.66
N PRO A 282 -3.31 -19.32 10.94
CA PRO A 282 -2.68 -20.07 12.04
C PRO A 282 -2.38 -21.56 11.75
N PRO A 283 -3.24 -22.31 11.02
CA PRO A 283 -2.99 -23.73 10.75
C PRO A 283 -1.83 -24.06 9.80
N CYS A 284 -1.24 -23.08 9.11
CA CYS A 284 -0.17 -23.33 8.13
C CYS A 284 0.94 -22.29 8.11
N GLN A 285 0.87 -21.24 8.93
CA GLN A 285 1.88 -20.20 9.04
C GLN A 285 2.96 -20.49 10.10
N PHE A 286 3.94 -19.61 10.21
CA PHE A 286 4.91 -19.64 11.31
C PHE A 286 4.27 -19.24 12.65
N ALA A 287 4.56 -20.01 13.69
CA ALA A 287 4.26 -19.66 15.07
C ALA A 287 5.55 -19.49 15.87
N ARG A 288 5.60 -18.51 16.78
CA ARG A 288 6.82 -18.23 17.54
C ARG A 288 7.21 -19.45 18.39
N GLY A 289 8.38 -20.02 18.10
CA GLY A 289 8.88 -21.22 18.79
C GLY A 289 8.43 -22.56 18.19
N ASP A 290 7.63 -22.54 17.11
CA ASP A 290 7.20 -23.74 16.39
C ASP A 290 7.16 -23.49 14.87
N ALA A 291 8.19 -23.98 14.17
CA ALA A 291 8.26 -23.94 12.71
C ALA A 291 7.64 -25.19 12.04
N GLY A 292 7.18 -26.19 12.80
CA GLY A 292 6.74 -27.47 12.26
C GLY A 292 5.48 -27.36 11.39
N THR A 293 4.55 -26.52 11.81
CA THR A 293 3.31 -26.22 11.04
C THR A 293 3.63 -25.61 9.67
N LEU A 294 4.49 -24.59 9.65
CA LEU A 294 4.99 -23.99 8.41
C LEU A 294 5.73 -25.02 7.55
N GLN A 295 6.58 -25.85 8.16
CA GLN A 295 7.39 -26.84 7.46
C GLN A 295 6.53 -27.88 6.74
N SER A 296 5.48 -28.37 7.41
CA SER A 296 4.55 -29.33 6.83
C SER A 296 3.81 -28.74 5.63
N ALA A 297 3.26 -27.52 5.79
CA ALA A 297 2.56 -26.83 4.71
C ALA A 297 3.50 -26.50 3.53
N TRP A 298 4.72 -26.04 3.81
CA TRP A 298 5.75 -25.79 2.80
C TRP A 298 6.09 -27.04 1.98
N GLY A 299 6.22 -28.20 2.65
CA GLY A 299 6.45 -29.48 1.99
C GLY A 299 5.31 -29.88 1.04
N GLN A 300 4.06 -29.64 1.43
CA GLN A 300 2.89 -29.91 0.57
C GLN A 300 2.89 -29.04 -0.69
N TRP A 301 3.06 -27.72 -0.52
CA TRP A 301 3.08 -26.76 -1.62
C TRP A 301 4.21 -27.02 -2.62
N THR A 302 5.43 -27.25 -2.14
CA THR A 302 6.60 -27.49 -3.01
C THR A 302 6.52 -28.82 -3.74
N ALA A 303 5.98 -29.87 -3.11
CA ALA A 303 5.75 -31.16 -3.76
C ALA A 303 4.63 -31.11 -4.81
N ALA A 304 3.58 -30.34 -4.57
CA ALA A 304 2.43 -30.22 -5.47
C ALA A 304 2.74 -29.40 -6.74
N LEU A 305 3.75 -28.53 -6.71
CA LEU A 305 4.08 -27.59 -7.79
C LEU A 305 5.51 -27.75 -8.33
N PRO A 306 5.91 -28.95 -8.83
CA PRO A 306 7.29 -29.22 -9.21
C PRO A 306 7.80 -28.40 -10.41
N SER A 307 6.90 -27.84 -11.22
CA SER A 307 7.23 -27.02 -12.40
C SER A 307 7.27 -25.52 -12.15
N ALA A 308 6.82 -25.06 -10.97
CA ALA A 308 6.78 -23.65 -10.61
C ALA A 308 7.82 -23.35 -9.52
N PHE A 309 8.36 -22.14 -9.49
CA PHE A 309 9.16 -21.69 -8.34
C PHE A 309 8.23 -21.22 -7.22
N VAL A 310 8.37 -21.81 -6.04
CA VAL A 310 7.53 -21.51 -4.87
C VAL A 310 8.26 -20.52 -3.95
N TYR A 311 7.60 -19.42 -3.63
CA TYR A 311 8.12 -18.35 -2.77
C TYR A 311 7.43 -18.39 -1.42
N LEU A 312 8.17 -18.10 -0.36
CA LEU A 312 7.67 -17.94 0.99
C LEU A 312 7.08 -16.53 1.15
N GLY A 313 5.75 -16.40 1.09
CA GLY A 313 5.05 -15.14 1.28
C GLY A 313 4.94 -14.77 2.76
N LEU A 314 5.45 -13.60 3.13
CA LEU A 314 5.54 -13.13 4.52
C LEU A 314 5.08 -11.68 4.66
N PRO A 315 4.55 -11.30 5.83
CA PRO A 315 4.35 -9.90 6.18
C PRO A 315 5.72 -9.21 6.37
N ALA A 316 5.90 -8.02 5.81
CA ALA A 316 7.15 -7.27 5.95
C ALA A 316 7.30 -6.60 7.34
N SER A 317 6.26 -6.61 8.16
CA SER A 317 6.28 -6.14 9.55
C SER A 317 5.17 -6.79 10.38
N LEU A 318 5.20 -6.63 11.70
CA LEU A 318 4.13 -7.09 12.60
C LEU A 318 2.77 -6.47 12.24
N ASP A 319 2.75 -5.22 11.78
CA ASP A 319 1.51 -4.48 11.47
C ASP A 319 0.96 -4.81 10.07
N ALA A 320 1.73 -5.56 9.25
CA ALA A 320 1.36 -5.81 7.86
C ALA A 320 0.30 -6.91 7.69
N ALA A 321 0.12 -7.77 8.70
CA ALA A 321 -0.86 -8.86 8.71
C ALA A 321 -1.26 -9.18 10.15
N GLY A 322 -2.45 -9.77 10.35
CA GLY A 322 -2.96 -10.10 11.68
C GLY A 322 -2.18 -11.22 12.40
N SER A 323 -1.45 -12.06 11.66
CA SER A 323 -0.57 -13.08 12.24
C SER A 323 0.43 -13.64 11.20
N GLY A 324 1.40 -14.46 11.64
CA GLY A 324 2.36 -15.11 10.74
C GLY A 324 3.63 -14.32 10.42
N PHE A 325 3.85 -13.16 11.07
CA PHE A 325 5.09 -12.42 10.95
C PHE A 325 6.29 -13.22 11.49
N VAL A 326 7.39 -13.19 10.75
CA VAL A 326 8.69 -13.79 11.12
C VAL A 326 9.74 -12.71 10.95
N ASP A 327 10.44 -12.32 12.01
CA ASP A 327 11.52 -11.32 11.89
C ASP A 327 12.70 -11.88 11.08
N ALA A 328 13.54 -10.99 10.52
CA ALA A 328 14.62 -11.38 9.62
C ALA A 328 15.70 -12.26 10.27
N ASP A 329 15.93 -12.15 11.58
CA ASP A 329 16.91 -12.99 12.28
C ASP A 329 16.35 -14.41 12.46
N THR A 330 15.11 -14.52 12.91
CA THR A 330 14.38 -15.80 13.04
C THR A 330 14.19 -16.47 11.68
N LEU A 331 13.86 -15.71 10.63
CA LEU A 331 13.71 -16.21 9.27
C LEU A 331 15.01 -16.89 8.80
N VAL A 332 16.15 -16.21 8.91
CA VAL A 332 17.44 -16.75 8.44
C VAL A 332 17.94 -17.92 9.29
N SER A 333 17.70 -17.89 10.61
CA SER A 333 18.24 -18.88 11.53
C SER A 333 17.39 -20.15 11.67
N GLN A 334 16.06 -20.05 11.54
CA GLN A 334 15.13 -21.16 11.81
C GLN A 334 14.33 -21.59 10.59
N VAL A 335 13.87 -20.65 9.76
CA VAL A 335 12.92 -20.96 8.68
C VAL A 335 13.62 -21.23 7.35
N LEU A 336 14.56 -20.38 6.92
CA LEU A 336 15.30 -20.56 5.66
C LEU A 336 15.99 -21.92 5.54
N PRO A 337 16.66 -22.46 6.58
CA PRO A 337 17.31 -23.77 6.49
C PRO A 337 16.37 -24.92 6.09
N MET A 338 15.08 -24.85 6.44
CA MET A 338 14.09 -25.87 6.09
C MET A 338 13.33 -25.57 4.79
N VAL A 339 13.19 -24.30 4.39
CA VAL A 339 12.49 -23.97 3.13
C VAL A 339 13.42 -24.05 1.91
N GLU A 340 14.70 -23.68 2.06
CA GLU A 340 15.71 -23.69 1.00
C GLU A 340 16.07 -25.10 0.52
N SER A 341 15.73 -26.14 1.28
CA SER A 341 15.96 -27.53 0.85
C SER A 341 15.04 -27.99 -0.28
N ALA A 342 13.94 -27.28 -0.54
CA ALA A 342 13.05 -27.59 -1.65
C ALA A 342 13.70 -27.22 -2.99
N PRO A 343 13.75 -28.12 -3.99
CA PRO A 343 14.47 -27.88 -5.26
C PRO A 343 13.86 -26.76 -6.10
N ASN A 344 12.59 -26.42 -5.86
CA ASN A 344 11.84 -25.36 -6.51
C ASN A 344 11.64 -24.12 -5.60
N TYR A 345 12.42 -23.96 -4.52
CA TYR A 345 12.42 -22.73 -3.74
C TYR A 345 12.81 -21.54 -4.63
N GLY A 346 11.94 -20.53 -4.69
CA GLY A 346 12.08 -19.35 -5.52
C GLY A 346 12.64 -18.13 -4.79
N GLY A 347 12.38 -18.01 -3.48
CA GLY A 347 12.73 -16.82 -2.70
C GLY A 347 11.66 -16.45 -1.67
N VAL A 348 11.61 -15.16 -1.33
CA VAL A 348 10.65 -14.58 -0.37
C VAL A 348 9.74 -13.61 -1.10
N MET A 349 8.45 -13.60 -0.78
CA MET A 349 7.53 -12.56 -1.21
C MET A 349 7.11 -11.74 0.01
N LEU A 350 7.00 -10.42 -0.13
CA LEU A 350 6.65 -9.51 0.95
C LEU A 350 5.34 -8.78 0.69
N TRP A 351 4.42 -8.90 1.65
CA TRP A 351 3.29 -8.00 1.84
C TRP A 351 3.64 -6.99 2.94
N SER A 352 3.89 -5.71 2.63
CA SER A 352 4.03 -5.09 1.31
C SER A 352 5.17 -4.06 1.33
N ARG A 353 5.43 -3.40 0.20
CA ARG A 353 6.51 -2.40 0.07
C ARG A 353 6.39 -1.29 1.11
N SER A 354 5.18 -0.83 1.39
CA SER A 354 4.89 0.17 2.43
C SER A 354 5.48 -0.20 3.79
N TYR A 355 5.21 -1.43 4.26
CA TYR A 355 5.70 -1.94 5.52
C TYR A 355 7.20 -2.25 5.49
N ASP A 356 7.71 -2.82 4.39
CA ASP A 356 9.14 -3.09 4.24
C ASP A 356 9.98 -1.80 4.28
N LYS A 357 9.47 -0.72 3.69
CA LYS A 357 10.13 0.60 3.72
C LYS A 357 10.34 1.11 5.14
N VAL A 358 9.36 0.88 6.02
CA VAL A 358 9.39 1.36 7.41
C VAL A 358 10.17 0.40 8.31
N SER A 359 9.96 -0.91 8.16
CA SER A 359 10.59 -1.93 9.00
C SER A 359 12.05 -2.22 8.64
N GLY A 360 12.43 -1.95 7.38
CA GLY A 360 13.72 -2.30 6.80
C GLY A 360 13.92 -3.81 6.68
N PHE A 361 12.85 -4.58 6.49
CA PHE A 361 12.88 -6.04 6.53
C PHE A 361 13.81 -6.64 5.47
N SER A 362 13.66 -6.26 4.21
CA SER A 362 14.50 -6.73 3.10
C SER A 362 15.97 -6.39 3.31
N VAL A 363 16.27 -5.20 3.83
CA VAL A 363 17.66 -4.80 4.14
C VAL A 363 18.26 -5.70 5.21
N LYS A 364 17.53 -5.97 6.29
CA LYS A 364 17.96 -6.87 7.37
C LYS A 364 18.13 -8.30 6.86
N LEU A 365 17.17 -8.81 6.08
CA LEU A 365 17.22 -10.13 5.48
C LEU A 365 18.46 -10.31 4.60
N GLN A 366 18.75 -9.37 3.71
CA GLN A 366 19.93 -9.42 2.87
C GLN A 366 21.23 -9.39 3.69
N SER A 367 21.33 -8.50 4.68
CA SER A 367 22.48 -8.43 5.59
C SER A 367 22.70 -9.75 6.35
N ASN A 368 21.62 -10.34 6.88
CA ASN A 368 21.68 -11.59 7.63
C ASN A 368 22.10 -12.77 6.76
N LEU A 369 21.62 -12.84 5.52
CA LEU A 369 22.03 -13.85 4.55
C LEU A 369 23.50 -13.73 4.18
N GLN A 370 23.98 -12.51 3.95
CA GLN A 370 25.41 -12.26 3.70
C GLN A 370 26.28 -12.70 4.89
N ASN A 371 25.82 -12.47 6.12
CA ASN A 371 26.53 -12.91 7.32
C ASN A 371 26.50 -14.44 7.49
N ARG A 372 25.34 -15.08 7.25
CA ARG A 372 25.20 -16.55 7.26
C ARG A 372 26.19 -17.19 6.28
N ASN A 373 26.26 -16.68 5.05
CA ASN A 373 27.14 -17.20 3.99
C ASN A 373 28.63 -16.99 4.30
N LYS A 374 28.99 -15.93 5.02
CA LYS A 374 30.37 -15.73 5.53
C LYS A 374 30.74 -16.77 6.60
N ASN A 375 29.80 -17.12 7.47
CA ASN A 375 30.05 -18.01 8.62
C ASN A 375 30.01 -19.51 8.27
N THR A 376 29.25 -19.92 7.24
CA THR A 376 29.20 -21.33 6.78
C THR A 376 30.42 -21.71 5.91
N GLY A 377 31.19 -20.74 5.43
CA GLY A 377 32.41 -20.96 4.65
C GLY A 377 33.63 -21.31 5.51
N ASN A 378 33.74 -22.56 5.96
CA ASN A 378 35.00 -23.09 6.51
C ASN A 378 36.13 -23.01 5.46
N GLY A 379 37.07 -22.07 5.65
CA GLY A 379 38.51 -22.20 5.38
C GLY A 379 39.06 -22.36 3.94
N ALA A 380 38.34 -22.94 2.97
CA ALA A 380 38.94 -23.32 1.67
C ALA A 380 38.55 -22.40 0.49
N SER A 381 37.37 -21.76 0.51
CA SER A 381 36.88 -20.93 -0.61
C SER A 381 37.33 -19.46 -0.53
N SER A 382 37.57 -18.94 0.69
CA SER A 382 38.01 -17.56 0.91
C SER A 382 39.36 -17.27 0.27
N ASP A 383 40.31 -18.22 0.33
CA ASP A 383 41.66 -18.01 -0.22
C ASP A 383 41.69 -18.04 -1.75
N TYR A 384 40.85 -18.88 -2.36
CA TYR A 384 40.68 -18.92 -3.81
C TYR A 384 40.00 -17.65 -4.34
N LYS A 385 38.92 -17.19 -3.68
CA LYS A 385 38.23 -15.93 -4.01
C LYS A 385 39.13 -14.72 -3.78
N LYS A 386 39.87 -14.64 -2.67
CA LYS A 386 40.87 -13.57 -2.41
C LYS A 386 41.97 -13.53 -3.46
N ARG A 387 42.51 -14.68 -3.87
CA ARG A 387 43.52 -14.75 -4.94
C ARG A 387 42.97 -14.26 -6.28
N ILE A 388 41.72 -14.61 -6.61
CA ILE A 388 41.04 -14.08 -7.81
C ILE A 388 40.83 -12.56 -7.72
N TYR A 389 40.33 -12.04 -6.59
CA TYR A 389 40.14 -10.60 -6.41
C TYR A 389 41.46 -9.81 -6.48
N ILE A 390 42.55 -10.36 -5.95
CA ILE A 390 43.89 -9.76 -6.07
C ILE A 390 44.35 -9.75 -7.53
N ILE A 391 44.20 -10.87 -8.26
CA ILE A 391 44.60 -10.95 -9.66
C ILE A 391 43.77 -9.99 -10.53
N VAL A 392 42.46 -9.93 -10.32
CA VAL A 392 41.55 -9.02 -11.04
C VAL A 392 41.86 -7.56 -10.69
N GLY A 393 42.16 -7.26 -9.43
CA GLY A 393 42.55 -5.92 -8.98
C GLY A 393 43.89 -5.46 -9.58
N VAL A 394 44.87 -6.36 -9.68
CA VAL A 394 46.16 -6.06 -10.34
C VAL A 394 45.98 -5.84 -11.84
N ILE A 395 45.20 -6.69 -12.52
CA ILE A 395 44.93 -6.54 -13.96
C ILE A 395 44.16 -5.25 -14.25
N GLY A 396 43.13 -4.94 -13.44
CA GLY A 396 42.37 -3.70 -13.52
C GLY A 396 43.22 -2.46 -13.23
N GLY A 397 44.10 -2.53 -12.24
CA GLY A 397 45.06 -1.47 -11.90
C GLY A 397 46.07 -1.21 -13.00
N ILE A 398 46.63 -2.26 -13.61
CA ILE A 398 47.54 -2.13 -14.77
C ILE A 398 46.81 -1.53 -15.97
N PHE A 399 45.56 -1.94 -16.22
CA PHE A 399 44.76 -1.39 -17.31
C PHE A 399 44.39 0.08 -17.08
N LEU A 400 44.00 0.47 -15.86
CA LEU A 400 43.75 1.86 -15.48
C LEU A 400 45.02 2.71 -15.59
N LEU A 401 46.18 2.17 -15.20
CA LEU A 401 47.47 2.84 -15.35
C LEU A 401 47.81 3.07 -16.84
N LEU A 402 47.59 2.08 -17.70
CA LEU A 402 47.81 2.21 -19.15
C LEU A 402 46.82 3.20 -19.80
N LEU A 403 45.56 3.22 -19.36
CA LEU A 403 44.56 4.21 -19.77
C LEU A 403 44.92 5.63 -19.30
N LEU A 404 45.39 5.78 -18.07
CA LEU A 404 45.87 7.05 -17.52
C LEU A 404 47.14 7.53 -18.22
N LEU A 405 48.07 6.64 -18.56
CA LEU A 405 49.29 6.99 -19.30
C LEU A 405 48.99 7.39 -20.75
N THR A 406 48.05 6.71 -21.41
CA THR A 406 47.62 7.05 -22.78
C THR A 406 46.79 8.33 -22.82
N THR A 407 45.86 8.53 -21.88
CA THR A 407 45.12 9.79 -21.74
C THR A 407 46.04 10.93 -21.33
N CYS A 408 46.99 10.73 -20.42
CA CYS A 408 48.01 11.71 -20.07
C CYS A 408 48.91 12.06 -21.27
N PHE A 409 49.31 11.08 -22.10
CA PHE A 409 50.05 11.33 -23.34
C PHE A 409 49.24 12.13 -24.38
N ILE A 410 47.94 11.87 -24.50
CA ILE A 410 47.02 12.60 -25.39
C ILE A 410 46.73 14.02 -24.85
N CYS A 411 46.55 14.17 -23.54
CA CYS A 411 46.31 15.44 -22.86
C CYS A 411 47.56 16.33 -22.83
N HIS A 412 48.75 15.75 -22.62
CA HIS A 412 50.03 16.45 -22.63
C HIS A 412 50.42 16.94 -24.03
N LYS A 413 49.92 16.27 -25.10
CA LYS A 413 50.06 16.75 -26.49
C LYS A 413 49.10 17.91 -26.81
N LYS A 414 47.99 18.06 -26.07
CA LYS A 414 46.92 19.05 -26.33
C LYS A 414 46.97 20.31 -25.45
N TYR A 415 47.70 20.29 -24.32
CA TYR A 415 47.74 21.40 -23.37
C TYR A 415 49.17 21.93 -23.11
N ARG A 416 49.89 22.30 -24.17
CA ARG A 416 50.96 23.31 -24.08
C ARG A 416 50.36 24.69 -24.34
N GLY A 417 49.93 25.37 -23.29
CA GLY A 417 49.52 26.77 -23.35
C GLY A 417 48.65 27.18 -22.18
N LEU A 418 49.17 28.13 -21.39
CA LEU A 418 48.57 28.93 -20.32
C LEU A 418 48.73 28.47 -18.86
N SER A 419 49.17 29.45 -18.05
CA SER A 419 49.49 29.44 -16.62
C SER A 419 48.26 29.60 -15.71
N PRO A 420 48.34 29.24 -14.41
CA PRO A 420 47.19 29.27 -13.49
C PRO A 420 47.08 30.57 -12.68
N PRO A 421 45.88 30.92 -12.15
CA PRO A 421 45.77 31.82 -11.00
C PRO A 421 45.09 31.19 -9.77
N VAL A 422 45.82 31.31 -8.64
CA VAL A 422 45.49 31.64 -7.24
C VAL A 422 44.12 31.26 -6.62
N GLU A 423 44.19 30.55 -5.49
CA GLU A 423 43.12 30.22 -4.53
C GLU A 423 42.67 31.40 -3.65
N GLY A 424 41.36 31.43 -3.35
CA GLY A 424 40.75 32.33 -2.35
C GLY A 424 39.84 31.56 -1.39
N SER A 425 40.18 31.64 -0.10
CA SER A 425 39.52 31.08 1.08
C SER A 425 38.19 31.76 1.43
N THR A 426 37.23 31.04 2.02
CA THR A 426 36.39 31.57 3.14
C THR A 426 35.65 30.48 3.92
N THR A 427 35.66 30.67 5.24
CA THR A 427 35.13 29.83 6.35
C THR A 427 33.62 30.00 6.61
N PRO A 428 32.96 29.05 7.32
CA PRO A 428 31.51 29.04 7.59
C PRO A 428 31.11 29.69 8.93
N PRO A 429 29.88 30.23 9.10
CA PRO A 429 29.39 30.69 10.40
C PRO A 429 28.51 29.68 11.15
N SER A 430 28.49 29.90 12.46
CA SER A 430 28.04 29.09 13.58
C SER A 430 26.55 29.17 13.92
N LYS A 431 26.11 28.17 14.71
CA LYS A 431 24.78 27.98 15.31
C LYS A 431 24.46 28.96 16.44
N GLU A 432 23.17 29.27 16.62
CA GLU A 432 22.60 29.89 17.82
C GLU A 432 21.70 28.94 18.63
N PRO A 433 21.47 29.21 19.95
CA PRO A 433 21.07 28.24 20.96
C PRO A 433 19.59 28.28 21.37
N SER A 434 19.14 27.21 22.02
CA SER A 434 17.78 26.95 22.51
C SER A 434 17.51 27.46 23.93
N GLU A 435 16.28 27.88 24.20
CA GLU A 435 15.77 28.26 25.54
C GLU A 435 14.39 27.58 25.86
N PRO A 436 13.87 27.63 27.11
CA PRO A 436 13.53 26.44 27.91
C PRO A 436 12.02 26.07 28.03
N LYS A 437 11.75 24.87 28.56
CA LYS A 437 10.42 24.24 28.74
C LYS A 437 9.61 24.89 29.89
N LEU A 438 8.32 25.17 29.64
CA LEU A 438 7.30 25.60 30.62
C LEU A 438 6.15 24.57 30.70
N GLY A 439 5.49 24.47 31.87
CA GLY A 439 4.70 23.33 32.40
C GLY A 439 3.36 22.97 31.74
N ALA A 440 2.70 21.96 32.35
CA ALA A 440 1.92 20.90 31.69
C ALA A 440 0.40 21.08 31.52
N HIS A 441 -0.18 22.27 31.67
CA HIS A 441 -1.65 22.46 31.55
C HIS A 441 -2.10 23.66 30.69
N HIS A 442 -1.23 24.20 29.85
CA HIS A 442 -1.61 25.18 28.83
C HIS A 442 -1.16 24.71 27.45
N PRO A 443 -1.95 24.95 26.39
CA PRO A 443 -1.54 24.68 25.02
C PRO A 443 -0.18 25.35 24.75
N LYS A 444 0.81 24.56 24.31
CA LYS A 444 2.14 25.10 24.07
C LYS A 444 2.12 26.06 22.87
N ARG A 445 2.69 27.25 23.03
CA ARG A 445 2.94 28.16 21.91
C ARG A 445 4.11 27.67 21.06
N TYR A 446 3.90 27.57 19.76
CA TYR A 446 4.90 27.26 18.75
C TYR A 446 5.16 28.47 17.85
N THR A 447 6.39 28.56 17.35
CA THR A 447 6.75 29.52 16.29
C THR A 447 6.29 29.02 14.92
N TYR A 448 6.17 29.93 13.95
CA TYR A 448 5.87 29.58 12.56
C TYR A 448 6.88 28.60 11.99
N SER A 449 8.18 28.82 12.21
CA SER A 449 9.24 27.91 11.75
C SER A 449 9.15 26.53 12.40
N GLU A 450 8.69 26.44 13.65
CA GLU A 450 8.40 25.15 14.27
C GLU A 450 7.18 24.47 13.68
N VAL A 451 6.12 25.22 13.35
CA VAL A 451 4.94 24.72 12.66
C VAL A 451 5.29 24.23 11.25
N GLU A 452 6.05 25.01 10.50
CA GLU A 452 6.58 24.64 9.20
C GLU A 452 7.43 23.37 9.30
N ARG A 453 8.34 23.29 10.27
CA ARG A 453 9.17 22.09 10.49
C ARG A 453 8.35 20.86 10.89
N MET A 454 7.40 20.99 11.82
CA MET A 454 6.59 19.85 12.27
C MET A 454 5.65 19.33 11.18
N THR A 455 5.24 20.19 10.24
CA THR A 455 4.41 19.82 9.07
C THR A 455 5.23 19.53 7.81
N ARG A 456 6.57 19.52 7.91
CA ARG A 456 7.51 19.36 6.78
C ARG A 456 7.19 20.33 5.63
N THR A 457 7.12 21.61 5.96
CA THR A 457 6.76 22.69 5.02
C THR A 457 5.35 22.49 4.46
N PHE A 458 4.39 22.14 5.33
CA PHE A 458 2.99 21.92 4.98
C PHE A 458 2.77 20.84 3.90
N ALA A 459 3.66 19.84 3.81
CA ALA A 459 3.69 18.87 2.72
C ALA A 459 2.49 17.91 2.69
N HIS A 460 1.92 17.57 3.85
CA HIS A 460 0.86 16.56 3.96
C HIS A 460 -0.47 17.19 4.39
N ARG A 461 -1.22 17.72 3.43
CA ARG A 461 -2.54 18.32 3.67
C ARG A 461 -3.60 17.22 3.79
N MET A 462 -4.19 17.08 4.97
CA MET A 462 -5.24 16.10 5.28
C MET A 462 -6.63 16.56 4.81
N GLY A 463 -6.84 17.87 4.68
CA GLY A 463 -8.14 18.40 4.29
C GLY A 463 -8.16 19.92 4.14
N GLN A 464 -9.17 20.39 3.41
CA GLN A 464 -9.51 21.80 3.28
C GLN A 464 -10.93 22.00 3.84
N GLY A 465 -11.05 22.81 4.88
CA GLY A 465 -12.34 23.22 5.43
C GLY A 465 -12.58 24.72 5.27
N SER A 466 -13.81 25.15 5.52
CA SER A 466 -14.20 26.57 5.54
C SER A 466 -13.37 27.40 6.53
N HIS A 467 -12.95 26.79 7.63
CA HIS A 467 -12.18 27.44 8.70
C HIS A 467 -10.65 27.40 8.50
N GLY A 468 -10.14 26.66 7.51
CA GLY A 468 -8.70 26.51 7.35
C GLY A 468 -8.25 25.20 6.72
N ASP A 469 -6.93 25.09 6.55
CA ASP A 469 -6.28 23.90 6.00
C ASP A 469 -5.73 23.04 7.13
N VAL A 470 -5.90 21.73 7.00
CA VAL A 470 -5.48 20.75 8.00
C VAL A 470 -4.30 19.98 7.46
N TYR A 471 -3.22 19.90 8.23
CA TYR A 471 -1.98 19.22 7.86
C TYR A 471 -1.60 18.16 8.87
N ARG A 472 -1.00 17.08 8.41
CA ARG A 472 -0.37 16.08 9.29
C ARG A 472 1.06 16.51 9.61
N GLY A 473 1.50 16.24 10.83
CA GLY A 473 2.86 16.51 11.25
C GLY A 473 3.33 15.64 12.41
N ASN A 474 4.54 15.91 12.87
CA ASN A 474 5.13 15.25 14.03
C ASN A 474 5.80 16.28 14.97
N LEU A 475 5.54 16.14 16.27
CA LEU A 475 6.30 16.83 17.29
C LEU A 475 7.75 16.29 17.36
N ARG A 476 8.63 17.00 18.08
CA ARG A 476 10.05 16.61 18.23
C ARG A 476 10.24 15.25 18.89
N ASP A 477 9.28 14.83 19.70
CA ASP A 477 9.22 13.54 20.39
C ASP A 477 8.54 12.44 19.55
N ALA A 478 8.39 12.67 18.23
CA ALA A 478 7.76 11.81 17.25
C ALA A 478 6.24 11.61 17.38
N ARG A 479 5.58 12.18 18.41
CA ARG A 479 4.11 12.15 18.51
C ARG A 479 3.48 12.75 17.25
N GLN A 480 2.53 12.02 16.68
CA GLN A 480 1.80 12.45 15.49
C GLN A 480 0.78 13.52 15.88
N ILE A 481 0.69 14.56 15.07
CA ILE A 481 -0.17 15.70 15.31
C ILE A 481 -0.92 16.12 14.04
N THR A 482 -2.01 16.83 14.27
CA THR A 482 -2.78 17.53 13.26
C THR A 482 -2.63 19.03 13.47
N VAL A 483 -2.22 19.75 12.43
CA VAL A 483 -2.06 21.21 12.45
C VAL A 483 -3.14 21.83 11.59
N LYS A 484 -4.07 22.55 12.21
CA LYS A 484 -5.09 23.34 11.52
C LYS A 484 -4.63 24.77 11.38
N VAL A 485 -4.28 25.20 10.17
CA VAL A 485 -3.93 26.58 9.84
C VAL A 485 -5.21 27.32 9.48
N LEU A 486 -5.59 28.29 10.31
CA LEU A 486 -6.84 29.02 10.16
C LEU A 486 -6.80 29.98 8.97
N LYS A 487 -7.90 30.01 8.21
CA LYS A 487 -8.14 31.00 7.15
C LYS A 487 -9.08 32.09 7.68
N ASN A 488 -8.90 33.31 7.17
CA ASN A 488 -9.78 34.45 7.43
C ASN A 488 -10.05 34.67 8.94
N PHE A 489 -8.99 34.70 9.76
CA PHE A 489 -9.11 34.91 11.21
C PHE A 489 -9.73 36.29 11.52
N LYS A 490 -10.70 36.31 12.43
CA LYS A 490 -11.35 37.52 12.92
C LYS A 490 -10.80 37.92 14.28
N GLY A 491 -10.45 39.19 14.44
CA GLY A 491 -10.09 39.78 15.74
C GLY A 491 -8.61 40.04 15.91
N GLY A 492 -8.22 40.47 17.11
CA GLY A 492 -6.82 40.70 17.46
C GLY A 492 -6.16 39.47 18.06
N ASP A 493 -4.84 39.52 18.25
CA ASP A 493 -4.06 38.49 18.94
C ASP A 493 -4.61 38.14 20.33
N LYS A 494 -5.21 39.12 21.02
CA LYS A 494 -5.86 38.93 22.32
C LYS A 494 -7.12 38.08 22.24
N ASP A 495 -7.92 38.25 21.19
CA ASP A 495 -9.15 37.47 20.99
C ASP A 495 -8.80 36.01 20.64
N PHE A 496 -7.77 35.82 19.81
CA PHE A 496 -7.24 34.50 19.49
C PHE A 496 -6.76 33.76 20.74
N LEU A 497 -5.95 34.43 21.58
CA LEU A 497 -5.42 33.83 22.80
C LEU A 497 -6.52 33.46 23.78
N LYS A 498 -7.52 34.32 23.97
CA LYS A 498 -8.66 34.05 24.86
C LYS A 498 -9.42 32.78 24.44
N GLU A 499 -9.68 32.62 23.15
CA GLU A 499 -10.38 31.44 22.65
C GLU A 499 -9.50 30.18 22.72
N VAL A 500 -8.19 30.29 22.40
CA VAL A 500 -7.23 29.18 22.55
C VAL A 500 -7.10 28.73 24.00
N GLU A 501 -7.09 29.66 24.95
CA GLU A 501 -7.10 29.32 26.38
C GLU A 501 -8.38 28.58 26.76
N SER A 502 -9.53 29.03 26.23
CA SER A 502 -10.82 28.40 26.48
C SER A 502 -10.88 26.99 25.88
N ILE A 503 -10.45 26.80 24.62
CA ILE A 503 -10.35 25.47 23.97
C ILE A 503 -9.34 24.58 24.69
N GLY A 504 -8.22 25.15 25.15
CA GLY A 504 -7.17 24.43 25.87
C GLY A 504 -7.55 23.95 27.27
N ALA A 505 -8.60 24.53 27.87
CA ALA A 505 -9.12 24.10 29.17
C ALA A 505 -10.02 22.86 29.07
N ILE A 506 -10.49 22.52 27.87
CA ILE A 506 -11.35 21.37 27.61
C ILE A 506 -10.52 20.08 27.74
N SER A 507 -10.95 19.20 28.64
CA SER A 507 -10.30 17.91 28.87
C SER A 507 -11.35 16.83 29.10
N HIS A 508 -11.66 16.07 28.04
CA HIS A 508 -12.65 15.00 28.08
C HIS A 508 -12.29 13.89 27.08
N ASP A 509 -12.57 12.64 27.42
CA ASP A 509 -12.21 11.48 26.59
C ASP A 509 -12.84 11.51 25.20
N ASN A 510 -13.97 12.21 25.02
CA ASN A 510 -14.68 12.34 23.75
C ASN A 510 -14.54 13.71 23.07
N VAL A 511 -13.57 14.53 23.47
CA VAL A 511 -13.26 15.81 22.80
C VAL A 511 -11.79 15.85 22.43
N ALA A 512 -11.47 16.33 21.22
CA ALA A 512 -10.10 16.32 20.71
C ALA A 512 -9.21 17.29 21.52
N PRO A 513 -8.11 16.81 22.14
CA PRO A 513 -7.28 17.64 23.01
C PRO A 513 -6.40 18.61 22.20
N LEU A 514 -6.41 19.89 22.59
CA LEU A 514 -5.54 20.91 22.01
C LEU A 514 -4.14 20.84 22.65
N LEU A 515 -3.15 20.42 21.88
CA LEU A 515 -1.76 20.29 22.33
C LEU A 515 -0.99 21.62 22.29
N GLY A 516 -1.38 22.53 21.40
CA GLY A 516 -0.70 23.80 21.23
C GLY A 516 -1.28 24.69 20.16
N PHE A 517 -0.65 25.85 19.96
CA PHE A 517 -1.06 26.82 18.97
C PHE A 517 0.14 27.57 18.38
N CYS A 518 -0.08 28.23 17.24
CA CYS A 518 0.84 29.20 16.67
C CYS A 518 0.14 30.54 16.47
N LEU A 519 0.83 31.57 16.93
CA LEU A 519 0.44 32.97 16.84
C LEU A 519 1.68 33.76 16.42
N GLN A 520 1.95 33.84 15.12
CA GLN A 520 3.11 34.56 14.59
C GLN A 520 2.85 35.11 13.19
N GLY A 521 3.09 36.41 12.99
CA GLY A 521 2.82 37.08 11.72
C GLY A 521 1.34 36.93 11.31
N PRO A 522 1.03 36.60 10.04
CA PRO A 522 -0.34 36.33 9.60
C PRO A 522 -0.85 34.93 9.99
N THR A 523 0.04 34.04 10.46
CA THR A 523 -0.31 32.64 10.70
C THR A 523 -0.96 32.45 12.06
N ARG A 524 -2.16 31.87 12.05
CA ARG A 524 -2.85 31.35 13.23
C ARG A 524 -3.04 29.86 13.02
N ALA A 525 -2.54 29.03 13.92
CA ALA A 525 -2.71 27.59 13.81
C ALA A 525 -3.02 26.93 15.16
N LEU A 526 -3.77 25.84 15.12
CA LEU A 526 -4.11 24.99 16.25
C LEU A 526 -3.47 23.62 16.04
N ILE A 527 -2.86 23.06 17.07
CA ILE A 527 -2.15 21.78 17.02
C ILE A 527 -2.88 20.81 17.93
N TYR A 528 -3.41 19.74 17.35
CA TYR A 528 -4.12 18.66 18.02
C TYR A 528 -3.34 17.35 17.92
N GLU A 529 -3.71 16.38 18.74
CA GLU A 529 -3.29 15.00 18.55
C GLU A 529 -3.83 14.44 17.24
N TYR A 530 -3.05 13.58 16.57
CA TYR A 530 -3.46 12.95 15.32
C TYR A 530 -4.41 11.78 15.58
N MET A 531 -5.53 11.77 14.85
CA MET A 531 -6.55 10.72 14.92
C MET A 531 -6.36 9.76 13.73
N PRO A 532 -5.82 8.54 13.96
CA PRO A 532 -5.37 7.66 12.88
C PRO A 532 -6.52 7.07 12.05
N ASN A 533 -7.70 6.90 12.63
CA ASN A 533 -8.87 6.36 11.95
C ASN A 533 -9.71 7.46 11.27
N GLY A 534 -9.18 8.67 11.09
CA GLY A 534 -9.86 9.71 10.31
C GLY A 534 -11.19 10.16 10.92
N SER A 535 -12.14 10.55 10.05
CA SER A 535 -13.45 11.08 10.46
C SER A 535 -14.57 10.07 10.29
N LEU A 536 -15.62 10.17 11.10
CA LEU A 536 -16.82 9.33 11.00
C LEU A 536 -17.50 9.45 9.62
N GLU A 537 -17.36 10.58 8.91
CA GLU A 537 -17.88 10.75 7.54
C GLU A 537 -17.37 9.67 6.59
N SER A 538 -16.09 9.28 6.73
CA SER A 538 -15.47 8.22 5.93
C SER A 538 -16.13 6.85 6.13
N TYR A 539 -16.80 6.65 7.26
CA TYR A 539 -17.51 5.42 7.62
C TYR A 539 -19.03 5.52 7.43
N ALA A 540 -19.60 6.71 7.61
CA ALA A 540 -21.04 6.93 7.67
C ALA A 540 -21.64 7.52 6.39
N LEU A 541 -20.85 8.11 5.48
CA LEU A 541 -21.39 8.85 4.32
C LEU A 541 -20.60 8.69 3.01
N SER A 542 -19.57 7.84 2.96
CA SER A 542 -18.87 7.58 1.70
C SER A 542 -19.87 7.10 0.65
N SER A 543 -19.98 7.90 -0.41
CA SER A 543 -20.89 7.72 -1.52
C SER A 543 -20.73 6.35 -2.15
N TYR A 544 -21.86 5.81 -2.60
CA TYR A 544 -22.03 4.55 -3.32
C TYR A 544 -21.09 4.33 -4.53
N ASP A 545 -20.34 5.36 -4.96
CA ASP A 545 -19.45 5.36 -6.13
C ASP A 545 -17.95 5.48 -5.80
N SER A 546 -17.55 5.53 -4.52
CA SER A 546 -16.14 5.64 -4.11
C SER A 546 -15.83 4.65 -3.00
N VAL A 547 -15.74 3.36 -3.35
CA VAL A 547 -15.43 2.30 -2.39
C VAL A 547 -13.97 1.87 -2.59
N GLU A 548 -13.07 2.57 -1.90
CA GLU A 548 -11.87 1.95 -1.34
C GLU A 548 -12.31 1.09 -0.16
N GLU A 549 -12.54 -0.20 -0.40
CA GLU A 549 -12.93 -1.14 0.65
C GLU A 549 -11.69 -1.64 1.39
N ASN A 550 -11.16 -0.82 2.29
CA ASN A 550 -10.45 -1.33 3.46
C ASN A 550 -10.57 -0.41 4.68
N TYR A 551 -11.80 -0.27 5.18
CA TYR A 551 -12.05 0.06 6.57
C TYR A 551 -12.95 -1.02 7.16
N SER A 552 -12.34 -2.19 7.38
CA SER A 552 -12.79 -3.23 8.32
C SER A 552 -14.31 -3.37 8.42
N LEU A 553 -14.92 -3.99 7.40
CA LEU A 553 -16.15 -4.76 7.59
C LEU A 553 -17.23 -4.01 8.37
N TRP A 554 -17.48 -2.74 8.03
CA TRP A 554 -18.60 -1.94 8.51
C TRP A 554 -18.90 -2.09 10.01
N LEU A 555 -18.42 -1.12 10.83
CA LEU A 555 -18.75 -0.96 12.26
C LEU A 555 -20.07 -1.67 12.62
N TYR A 556 -19.97 -2.79 13.34
CA TYR A 556 -21.14 -3.52 13.83
C TYR A 556 -21.96 -2.57 14.72
N TRP A 557 -23.26 -2.82 14.85
CA TRP A 557 -24.21 -1.88 15.43
C TRP A 557 -23.82 -1.40 16.83
N GLU A 558 -23.20 -2.29 17.59
CA GLU A 558 -22.66 -2.04 18.93
C GLU A 558 -21.58 -0.94 18.89
N LYS A 559 -20.68 -0.96 17.90
CA LYS A 559 -19.64 0.07 17.79
C LYS A 559 -20.21 1.42 17.32
N LEU A 560 -21.23 1.41 16.45
CA LEU A 560 -21.95 2.65 16.10
C LEU A 560 -22.69 3.23 17.31
N PHE A 561 -23.24 2.36 18.15
CA PHE A 561 -23.87 2.76 19.40
C PHE A 561 -22.82 3.36 20.36
N ASP A 562 -21.65 2.73 20.52
CA ASP A 562 -20.55 3.27 21.34
C ASP A 562 -20.09 4.64 20.85
N ILE A 563 -20.05 4.84 19.53
CA ILE A 563 -19.72 6.13 18.93
C ILE A 563 -20.82 7.16 19.24
N ALA A 564 -22.10 6.82 19.05
CA ALA A 564 -23.21 7.71 19.38
C ALA A 564 -23.21 8.09 20.87
N MET A 565 -22.91 7.13 21.76
CA MET A 565 -22.79 7.32 23.20
C MET A 565 -21.61 8.23 23.55
N GLY A 566 -20.43 7.97 22.98
CA GLY A 566 -19.24 8.77 23.22
C GLY A 566 -19.42 10.23 22.77
N VAL A 567 -20.03 10.47 21.61
CA VAL A 567 -20.36 11.84 21.17
C VAL A 567 -21.38 12.49 22.10
N ALA A 568 -22.38 11.74 22.58
CA ALA A 568 -23.35 12.28 23.54
C ALA A 568 -22.70 12.72 24.85
N ARG A 569 -21.81 11.90 25.42
CA ARG A 569 -21.04 12.23 26.63
C ARG A 569 -20.14 13.45 26.44
N GLY A 570 -19.43 13.52 25.30
CA GLY A 570 -18.62 14.68 24.96
C GLY A 570 -19.44 15.97 24.84
N LEU A 571 -20.62 15.91 24.22
CA LEU A 571 -21.53 17.04 24.12
C LEU A 571 -22.16 17.44 25.46
N ASP A 572 -22.51 16.47 26.30
CA ASP A 572 -23.02 16.73 27.64
C ASP A 572 -21.99 17.50 28.49
N TYR A 573 -20.72 17.05 28.46
CA TYR A 573 -19.61 17.77 29.07
C TYR A 573 -19.49 19.20 28.53
N LEU A 574 -19.55 19.40 27.21
CA LEU A 574 -19.45 20.73 26.59
C LEU A 574 -20.64 21.65 26.89
N HIS A 575 -21.83 21.08 27.14
CA HIS A 575 -23.05 21.81 27.51
C HIS A 575 -23.11 22.18 28.99
N GLY A 576 -22.30 21.55 29.85
CA GLY A 576 -22.19 21.84 31.26
C GLY A 576 -21.56 23.21 31.56
N ASP A 577 -21.65 23.63 32.83
CA ASP A 577 -21.21 24.96 33.29
C ASP A 577 -19.69 25.22 33.08
N ASP A 578 -18.88 24.15 33.04
CA ASP A 578 -17.42 24.19 32.87
C ASP A 578 -16.96 23.93 31.41
N GLY A 579 -17.85 23.54 30.50
CA GLY A 579 -17.50 22.87 29.26
C GLY A 579 -17.10 23.77 28.09
N ALA A 580 -18.02 24.64 27.65
CA ALA A 580 -17.83 25.43 26.42
C ALA A 580 -18.79 26.63 26.30
N ASN A 581 -19.10 27.34 27.39
CA ASN A 581 -20.14 28.36 27.38
C ASN A 581 -19.86 29.46 26.33
N GLY A 582 -20.67 29.52 25.27
CA GLY A 582 -20.53 30.47 24.16
C GLY A 582 -19.64 30.02 22.99
N MET A 583 -19.12 28.78 23.01
CA MET A 583 -18.41 28.21 21.85
C MET A 583 -19.39 27.66 20.82
N ASN A 584 -19.05 27.82 19.54
CA ASN A 584 -19.74 27.11 18.47
C ASN A 584 -19.21 25.66 18.38
N ILE A 585 -20.11 24.69 18.45
CA ILE A 585 -19.80 23.26 18.31
C ILE A 585 -20.38 22.80 16.97
N SER A 586 -19.53 22.25 16.10
CA SER A 586 -19.96 21.80 14.76
C SER A 586 -20.11 20.29 14.72
N ILE A 587 -21.29 19.79 15.11
CA ILE A 587 -21.60 18.36 15.11
C ILE A 587 -22.03 17.90 13.71
N LYS A 588 -21.14 17.12 13.08
CA LYS A 588 -21.36 16.41 11.82
C LYS A 588 -20.32 15.30 11.67
N PRO A 589 -20.57 14.24 10.88
CA PRO A 589 -19.66 13.10 10.75
C PRO A 589 -18.20 13.49 10.43
N ARG A 590 -17.97 14.54 9.63
CA ARG A 590 -16.62 15.03 9.28
C ARG A 590 -15.83 15.54 10.48
N ASN A 591 -16.51 16.04 11.50
CA ASN A 591 -15.92 16.64 12.68
C ASN A 591 -15.88 15.68 13.87
N ILE A 592 -16.37 14.45 13.72
CA ILE A 592 -16.19 13.38 14.70
C ILE A 592 -14.99 12.55 14.24
N LEU A 593 -13.84 12.74 14.88
CA LEU A 593 -12.63 12.00 14.56
C LEU A 593 -12.56 10.72 15.38
N LEU A 594 -11.88 9.69 14.87
CA LEU A 594 -11.73 8.40 15.54
C LEU A 594 -10.25 8.17 15.91
N ASP A 595 -10.00 7.91 17.20
CA ASP A 595 -8.68 7.52 17.68
C ASP A 595 -8.34 6.06 17.32
N GLN A 596 -7.20 5.55 17.79
CA GLN A 596 -6.69 4.21 17.44
C GLN A 596 -7.68 3.08 17.83
N GLU A 597 -8.44 3.27 18.91
CA GLU A 597 -9.44 2.32 19.43
C GLU A 597 -10.86 2.60 18.89
N LEU A 598 -10.99 3.46 17.88
CA LEU A 598 -12.26 3.92 17.31
C LEU A 598 -13.16 4.60 18.36
N CYS A 599 -12.57 5.26 19.37
CA CYS A 599 -13.29 6.12 20.29
C CYS A 599 -13.51 7.50 19.64
N PRO A 600 -14.75 8.05 19.67
CA PRO A 600 -15.05 9.30 19.00
C PRO A 600 -14.47 10.51 19.76
N LYS A 601 -13.87 11.43 19.01
CA LYS A 601 -13.38 12.74 19.47
C LYS A 601 -14.09 13.84 18.70
N ILE A 602 -14.86 14.67 19.40
CA ILE A 602 -15.45 15.88 18.84
C ILE A 602 -14.31 16.85 18.53
N SER A 603 -14.17 17.24 17.27
CA SER A 603 -13.20 18.25 16.81
C SER A 603 -13.89 19.58 16.49
N ASP A 604 -13.12 20.61 16.13
CA ASP A 604 -13.61 21.93 15.72
C ASP A 604 -14.43 22.71 16.76
N VAL A 605 -14.35 22.34 18.04
CA VAL A 605 -14.94 23.09 19.15
C VAL A 605 -14.33 24.49 19.24
N GLY A 606 -15.14 25.54 19.19
CA GLY A 606 -14.70 26.94 19.29
C GLY A 606 -14.00 27.49 18.05
N VAL A 607 -13.68 26.67 17.05
CA VAL A 607 -12.92 27.12 15.87
C VAL A 607 -13.71 28.14 15.04
N ALA A 608 -15.03 28.00 14.93
CA ALA A 608 -15.85 28.97 14.18
C ALA A 608 -15.89 30.36 14.84
N ASN A 609 -15.63 30.47 16.15
CA ASN A 609 -15.51 31.76 16.84
C ASN A 609 -14.27 32.54 16.38
N LEU A 610 -13.23 31.84 15.91
CA LEU A 610 -11.96 32.40 15.44
C LEU A 610 -12.02 32.92 14.00
N CYS A 611 -13.00 32.50 13.19
CA CYS A 611 -13.05 32.84 11.77
C CYS A 611 -14.05 33.97 11.45
N GLU A 612 -13.77 34.76 10.42
CA GLU A 612 -14.72 35.73 9.88
C GLU A 612 -16.00 35.03 9.42
N ALA A 613 -17.14 35.66 9.65
CA ALA A 613 -18.40 35.25 9.07
C ALA A 613 -18.36 35.57 7.56
N SER A 614 -17.63 34.78 6.77
CA SER A 614 -17.74 34.80 5.31
C SER A 614 -19.17 34.40 4.96
N THR A 615 -20.03 35.40 4.81
CA THR A 615 -21.44 35.29 4.42
C THR A 615 -22.22 34.20 5.17
N ARG A 616 -23.03 34.61 6.16
CA ARG A 616 -24.22 33.84 6.61
C ARG A 616 -25.10 33.32 5.44
N GLY A 617 -24.91 33.84 4.22
CA GLY A 617 -25.59 33.43 2.99
C GLY A 617 -24.92 32.32 2.16
N ALA A 618 -23.70 31.89 2.46
CA ALA A 618 -23.01 30.77 1.79
C ALA A 618 -22.66 29.65 2.79
N ARG A 619 -23.48 29.51 3.84
CA ARG A 619 -23.44 28.37 4.75
C ARG A 619 -23.74 27.14 3.90
N GLU A 620 -22.72 26.33 3.69
CA GLU A 620 -22.82 25.01 3.08
C GLU A 620 -24.04 24.33 3.74
N ARG A 621 -25.07 24.04 2.94
CA ARG A 621 -26.36 23.52 3.43
C ARG A 621 -26.23 22.00 3.57
N ASP A 622 -25.43 21.60 4.56
CA ASP A 622 -25.01 20.21 4.78
C ASP A 622 -26.12 19.34 5.37
N GLY A 623 -27.24 19.95 5.81
CA GLY A 623 -28.40 19.24 6.37
C GLY A 623 -28.42 19.05 7.89
N TYR A 624 -27.38 19.51 8.62
CA TYR A 624 -27.27 19.37 10.08
C TYR A 624 -27.70 20.60 10.89
N ASP A 625 -27.88 21.77 10.25
CA ASP A 625 -28.28 22.99 10.95
C ASP A 625 -29.73 22.89 11.45
N ALA A 626 -29.93 23.21 12.72
CA ALA A 626 -31.26 23.23 13.33
C ALA A 626 -32.17 24.31 12.69
N PRO A 627 -33.51 24.12 12.67
CA PRO A 627 -34.43 25.09 12.07
C PRO A 627 -34.26 26.52 12.58
N GLU A 628 -34.02 26.71 13.88
CA GLU A 628 -33.81 28.02 14.51
C GLU A 628 -32.48 28.69 14.14
N VAL A 629 -31.49 27.90 13.71
CA VAL A 629 -30.19 28.35 13.21
C VAL A 629 -30.33 28.89 11.79
N VAL A 630 -31.15 28.22 10.97
CA VAL A 630 -31.49 28.64 9.61
C VAL A 630 -32.45 29.84 9.62
N SER A 631 -33.44 29.83 10.52
CA SER A 631 -34.46 30.87 10.62
C SER A 631 -34.88 31.09 12.07
N ARG A 632 -34.68 32.32 12.57
CA ARG A 632 -35.08 32.75 13.93
C ARG A 632 -36.59 32.65 14.20
N ARG A 633 -37.42 32.38 13.18
CA ARG A 633 -38.86 32.13 13.35
C ARG A 633 -39.15 30.86 14.15
N PHE A 634 -38.22 29.90 14.18
CA PHE A 634 -38.36 28.65 14.94
C PHE A 634 -37.87 28.76 16.40
N GLY A 635 -37.40 29.94 16.83
CA GLY A 635 -36.99 30.22 18.21
C GLY A 635 -35.59 30.84 18.33
N PRO A 636 -35.14 31.11 19.57
CA PRO A 636 -33.75 31.47 19.84
C PRO A 636 -32.81 30.29 19.62
N VAL A 637 -31.61 30.57 19.13
CA VAL A 637 -30.51 29.60 19.02
C VAL A 637 -29.92 29.40 20.42
N THR A 638 -29.90 28.16 20.87
CA THR A 638 -29.34 27.71 22.16
C THR A 638 -28.50 26.45 21.93
N ASN A 639 -27.94 25.86 22.99
CA ASN A 639 -27.28 24.55 22.93
C ASN A 639 -28.18 23.43 22.35
N LYS A 640 -29.50 23.63 22.31
CA LYS A 640 -30.46 22.73 21.65
C LYS A 640 -30.25 22.60 20.14
N SER A 641 -29.55 23.56 19.51
CA SER A 641 -29.17 23.42 18.11
C SER A 641 -28.12 22.32 17.91
N ASP A 642 -27.20 22.12 18.86
CA ASP A 642 -26.22 21.02 18.81
C ASP A 642 -26.89 19.67 19.02
N VAL A 643 -27.90 19.61 19.91
CA VAL A 643 -28.74 18.42 20.13
C VAL A 643 -29.41 17.99 18.82
N TYR A 644 -29.92 18.95 18.04
CA TYR A 644 -30.51 18.64 16.74
C TYR A 644 -29.49 18.07 15.76
N SER A 645 -28.31 18.70 15.65
CA SER A 645 -27.23 18.22 14.78
C SER A 645 -26.75 16.81 15.17
N TYR A 646 -26.67 16.52 16.47
CA TYR A 646 -26.43 15.17 17.00
C TYR A 646 -27.50 14.17 16.54
N GLY A 647 -28.77 14.53 16.67
CA GLY A 647 -29.89 13.69 16.20
C GLY A 647 -29.80 13.36 14.71
N VAL A 648 -29.51 14.36 13.87
CA VAL A 648 -29.33 14.15 12.43
C VAL A 648 -28.17 13.18 12.16
N MET A 649 -27.03 13.37 12.81
CA MET A 649 -25.86 12.49 12.68
C MET A 649 -26.18 11.03 13.04
N VAL A 650 -26.86 10.80 14.17
CA VAL A 650 -27.24 9.45 14.62
C VAL A 650 -28.20 8.79 13.61
N LEU A 651 -29.21 9.51 13.12
CA LEU A 651 -30.14 8.98 12.14
C LEU A 651 -29.44 8.66 10.80
N GLU A 652 -28.46 9.47 10.39
CA GLU A 652 -27.67 9.17 9.20
C GLU A 652 -26.76 7.97 9.34
N MET A 653 -26.15 7.76 10.51
CA MET A 653 -25.41 6.53 10.81
C MET A 653 -26.32 5.30 10.64
N VAL A 654 -27.55 5.36 11.12
CA VAL A 654 -28.56 4.30 10.96
C VAL A 654 -28.93 4.09 9.48
N ARG A 655 -29.11 5.18 8.72
CA ARG A 655 -29.42 5.13 7.28
C ARG A 655 -28.31 4.46 6.48
N ALA A 656 -27.08 4.89 6.73
CA ALA A 656 -25.89 4.42 6.04
C ALA A 656 -25.66 2.93 6.31
N LYS A 657 -25.82 2.49 7.57
CA LYS A 657 -25.76 1.08 7.98
C LYS A 657 -26.95 0.23 7.46
N ARG A 658 -27.72 0.63 6.46
CA ARG A 658 -28.71 -0.30 5.87
C ARG A 658 -28.76 -0.26 4.36
N HIS A 659 -27.95 0.58 3.73
CA HIS A 659 -28.06 0.88 2.30
C HIS A 659 -29.53 1.15 1.89
N VAL A 660 -30.35 1.76 2.76
CA VAL A 660 -31.76 2.02 2.43
C VAL A 660 -31.82 3.03 1.30
N ARG A 661 -32.06 2.56 0.07
CA ARG A 661 -32.48 3.41 -1.06
C ARG A 661 -33.93 3.81 -0.82
N VAL A 662 -34.15 4.82 0.02
CA VAL A 662 -35.36 5.64 -0.09
C VAL A 662 -35.17 6.45 -1.37
N GLY A 663 -36.15 6.41 -2.28
CA GLY A 663 -36.05 6.96 -3.63
C GLY A 663 -35.41 8.35 -3.71
N ALA A 664 -34.78 8.62 -4.85
CA ALA A 664 -34.01 9.82 -5.17
C ALA A 664 -34.85 11.12 -5.04
N ASP A 665 -35.01 11.63 -3.80
CA ASP A 665 -35.20 13.07 -3.48
C ASP A 665 -35.38 13.43 -1.98
N THR A 666 -34.84 12.67 -1.02
CA THR A 666 -35.27 12.84 0.39
C THR A 666 -34.18 13.35 1.34
N THR A 667 -34.31 14.62 1.77
CA THR A 667 -33.55 15.26 2.87
C THR A 667 -33.63 14.43 4.17
N SER A 668 -32.66 14.60 5.10
CA SER A 668 -32.64 13.96 6.44
C SER A 668 -33.99 13.98 7.18
N LYS A 669 -34.79 15.03 6.99
CA LYS A 669 -36.15 15.18 7.51
C LYS A 669 -37.14 14.09 7.05
N TYR A 670 -37.12 13.71 5.78
CA TYR A 670 -38.00 12.67 5.24
C TYR A 670 -37.62 11.29 5.75
N PHE A 671 -36.32 11.02 5.91
CA PHE A 671 -35.86 9.77 6.49
C PHE A 671 -36.26 9.62 7.97
N ALA A 672 -36.13 10.70 8.75
CA ALA A 672 -36.62 10.73 10.13
C ALA A 672 -38.14 10.46 10.21
N GLN A 673 -38.93 11.07 9.32
CA GLN A 673 -40.37 10.82 9.26
C GLN A 673 -40.70 9.36 8.88
N TRP A 674 -39.97 8.79 7.90
CA TRP A 674 -40.17 7.40 7.50
C TRP A 674 -39.84 6.42 8.65
N LEU A 675 -38.74 6.66 9.38
CA LEU A 675 -38.37 5.86 10.56
C LEU A 675 -39.40 5.94 11.68
N TYR A 676 -40.02 7.11 11.88
CA TYR A 676 -41.10 7.27 12.86
C TYR A 676 -42.30 6.36 12.53
N GLU A 677 -42.62 6.21 11.24
CA GLU A 677 -43.77 5.42 10.76
C GLU A 677 -43.49 3.92 10.69
N HIS A 678 -42.23 3.53 10.44
CA HIS A 678 -41.83 2.15 10.17
C HIS A 678 -40.81 1.62 11.19
N LEU A 679 -40.79 2.16 12.41
CA LEU A 679 -39.77 1.83 13.43
C LEU A 679 -39.70 0.32 13.70
N ASP A 680 -40.84 -0.32 13.99
CA ASP A 680 -40.86 -1.74 14.33
C ASP A 680 -40.49 -2.62 13.13
N GLU A 681 -40.94 -2.28 11.92
CA GLU A 681 -40.56 -2.96 10.69
C GLU A 681 -39.06 -2.86 10.44
N PHE A 682 -38.49 -1.65 10.57
CA PHE A 682 -37.07 -1.41 10.43
C PHE A 682 -36.27 -2.22 11.46
N CYS A 683 -36.60 -2.13 12.74
CA CYS A 683 -35.93 -2.89 13.80
C CYS A 683 -36.08 -4.40 13.63
N ASN A 684 -37.24 -4.89 13.18
CA ASN A 684 -37.45 -6.31 12.89
C ASN A 684 -36.64 -6.76 11.66
N SER A 685 -36.38 -5.90 10.67
CA SER A 685 -35.51 -6.25 9.56
C SER A 685 -34.05 -6.48 9.99
N VAL A 686 -33.65 -6.00 11.18
CA VAL A 686 -32.35 -6.20 11.85
C VAL A 686 -32.22 -7.56 12.55
N SER A 687 -33.24 -8.42 12.44
CA SER A 687 -33.40 -9.69 13.18
C SER A 687 -32.48 -10.87 12.82
N ASP A 688 -31.58 -10.76 11.84
CA ASP A 688 -30.53 -11.77 11.62
C ASP A 688 -29.43 -11.72 12.70
N VAL A 689 -29.52 -10.78 13.65
CA VAL A 689 -28.58 -10.56 14.74
C VAL A 689 -29.36 -10.44 16.04
N ASN A 690 -28.88 -11.16 17.06
CA ASN A 690 -29.20 -11.22 18.49
C ASN A 690 -30.10 -10.09 19.06
N GLY A 691 -30.94 -10.42 20.04
CA GLY A 691 -31.91 -9.50 20.67
C GLY A 691 -31.30 -8.18 21.21
N ASP A 692 -30.06 -8.22 21.68
CA ASP A 692 -29.34 -7.06 22.22
C ASP A 692 -29.09 -5.99 21.14
N THR A 693 -28.73 -6.40 19.92
CA THR A 693 -28.46 -5.50 18.80
C THR A 693 -29.71 -4.72 18.38
N ARG A 694 -30.87 -5.40 18.35
CA ARG A 694 -32.16 -4.75 18.06
C ARG A 694 -32.48 -3.65 19.07
N GLU A 695 -32.14 -3.87 20.34
CA GLU A 695 -32.34 -2.88 21.40
C GLU A 695 -31.51 -1.61 21.14
N LEU A 696 -30.22 -1.78 20.81
CA LEU A 696 -29.32 -0.66 20.52
C LEU A 696 -29.81 0.18 19.33
N VAL A 697 -30.19 -0.47 18.23
CA VAL A 697 -30.70 0.22 17.02
C VAL A 697 -31.98 0.99 17.35
N ARG A 698 -32.89 0.38 18.11
CA ARG A 698 -34.13 1.03 18.52
C ARG A 698 -33.86 2.28 19.36
N LYS A 699 -32.93 2.21 20.33
CA LYS A 699 -32.52 3.38 21.15
C LYS A 699 -31.99 4.50 20.26
N MET A 700 -31.05 4.19 19.37
CA MET A 700 -30.46 5.19 18.46
C MET A 700 -31.52 5.91 17.63
N ILE A 701 -32.50 5.18 17.09
CA ILE A 701 -33.58 5.79 16.29
C ILE A 701 -34.48 6.67 17.16
N ILE A 702 -34.98 6.16 18.28
CA ILE A 702 -35.90 6.93 19.15
C ILE A 702 -35.22 8.19 19.67
N VAL A 703 -33.99 8.07 20.17
CA VAL A 703 -33.19 9.21 20.65
C VAL A 703 -32.91 10.20 19.52
N GLY A 704 -32.54 9.71 18.33
CA GLY A 704 -32.36 10.54 17.14
C GLY A 704 -33.63 11.36 16.82
N LEU A 705 -34.80 10.72 16.84
CA LEU A 705 -36.09 11.37 16.60
C LEU A 705 -36.45 12.43 17.65
N TRP A 706 -36.15 12.18 18.93
CA TRP A 706 -36.29 13.17 20.00
C TRP A 706 -35.37 14.37 19.81
N CYS A 707 -34.14 14.13 19.36
CA CYS A 707 -33.15 15.16 19.10
C CYS A 707 -33.53 16.03 17.89
N THR A 708 -34.15 15.46 16.85
CA THR A 708 -34.53 16.18 15.62
C THR A 708 -35.90 16.88 15.67
N GLN A 709 -36.49 17.07 16.86
CA GLN A 709 -37.77 17.79 16.98
C GLN A 709 -37.66 19.24 16.48
N THR A 710 -38.70 19.73 15.81
CA THR A 710 -38.70 21.08 15.22
C THR A 710 -38.55 22.16 16.29
N ALA A 711 -39.31 22.07 17.38
CA ALA A 711 -39.25 23.02 18.48
C ALA A 711 -38.05 22.70 19.41
N PRO A 712 -37.15 23.66 19.68
CA PRO A 712 -35.98 23.44 20.54
C PRO A 712 -36.32 22.97 21.96
N ALA A 713 -37.43 23.47 22.52
CA ALA A 713 -37.90 23.12 23.86
C ALA A 713 -38.38 21.66 23.98
N SER A 714 -38.71 21.01 22.86
CA SER A 714 -39.14 19.61 22.83
C SER A 714 -37.98 18.63 22.75
N ARG A 715 -36.74 19.11 22.52
CA ARG A 715 -35.54 18.27 22.44
C ARG A 715 -35.00 18.01 23.86
N PRO A 716 -34.51 16.80 24.18
CA PRO A 716 -33.87 16.50 25.46
C PRO A 716 -32.60 17.34 25.70
N SER A 717 -32.12 17.45 26.95
CA SER A 717 -30.74 17.87 27.22
C SER A 717 -29.77 16.76 26.81
N MET A 718 -28.49 17.07 26.62
CA MET A 718 -27.51 16.01 26.32
C MET A 718 -27.36 15.02 27.48
N SER A 719 -27.47 15.47 28.74
CA SER A 719 -27.59 14.59 29.89
C SER A 719 -28.78 13.62 29.76
N GLY A 720 -29.96 14.13 29.37
CA GLY A 720 -31.13 13.32 29.11
C GLY A 720 -30.94 12.37 27.91
N VAL A 721 -30.19 12.77 26.88
CA VAL A 721 -29.82 11.88 25.77
C VAL A 721 -28.95 10.73 26.25
N VAL A 722 -27.96 10.99 27.11
CA VAL A 722 -27.11 9.94 27.71
C VAL A 722 -27.96 8.99 28.55
N GLU A 723 -28.83 9.51 29.42
CA GLU A 723 -29.76 8.70 30.23
C GLU A 723 -30.66 7.82 29.35
N MET A 724 -31.21 8.37 28.26
CA MET A 724 -32.05 7.62 27.32
C MET A 724 -31.29 6.50 26.60
N LEU A 725 -30.01 6.71 26.26
CA LEU A 725 -29.19 5.69 25.62
C LEU A 725 -28.74 4.61 26.61
N GLU A 726 -28.50 4.95 27.87
CA GLU A 726 -28.13 3.99 28.93
C GLU A 726 -29.33 3.16 29.42
N GLY A 727 -30.53 3.74 29.47
CA GLY A 727 -31.78 3.09 29.87
C GLY A 727 -32.31 2.05 28.86
N SER A 728 -33.38 1.32 29.19
CA SER A 728 -33.95 0.30 28.28
C SER A 728 -34.76 0.94 27.16
N SER A 729 -34.72 0.33 25.96
CA SER A 729 -35.56 0.80 24.84
C SER A 729 -37.07 0.64 25.07
N ALA A 730 -37.47 -0.20 26.02
CA ALA A 730 -38.87 -0.42 26.38
C ALA A 730 -39.48 0.77 27.13
N ASP A 731 -38.64 1.55 27.82
CA ASP A 731 -39.05 2.72 28.60
C ASP A 731 -39.08 4.01 27.75
N LEU A 732 -38.64 3.93 26.49
CA LEU A 732 -38.57 5.07 25.59
C LEU A 732 -39.84 5.16 24.73
N GLU A 733 -40.62 6.22 24.94
CA GLU A 733 -41.73 6.59 24.05
C GLU A 733 -41.24 7.37 22.82
N LEU A 734 -41.98 7.27 21.71
CA LEU A 734 -41.74 8.12 20.54
C LEU A 734 -42.15 9.58 20.82
N PRO A 735 -41.42 10.57 20.29
CA PRO A 735 -41.78 11.97 20.46
C PRO A 735 -43.13 12.28 19.79
N ARG A 736 -43.92 13.20 20.34
CA ARG A 736 -45.21 13.58 19.73
C ARG A 736 -45.01 14.16 18.33
N ARG A 737 -45.81 13.72 17.35
CA ARG A 737 -45.85 14.32 16.00
C ARG A 737 -46.15 15.82 16.12
N THR A 738 -45.18 16.65 15.78
CA THR A 738 -45.44 18.05 15.46
C THR A 738 -45.86 18.13 14.00
N SER A 739 -47.11 18.51 13.76
CA SER A 739 -47.71 18.78 12.44
C SER A 739 -46.94 19.82 11.65
#